data_AF-A0A399EGM3-F1
#
_entry.id   AF-A0A399EGM3-F1
#
_cell.length_a   1.000
_cell.length_b   1.000
_cell.length_c   1.000
_cell.angle_alpha   90.00
_cell.angle_beta   90.00
_cell.angle_gamma   90.00
#
_symmetry.space_group_name_H-M   'P 1'
#
loop_
_entity.id
_entity.type
_entity.pdbx_description
1 polymer ?
#
loop_
_entity_poly.entity_id
_entity_poly.type
_entity_poly.pdbx_seq_one_letter_code
_entity_poly.pdbx_strand_id
1 'polypeptide(L)'
;MAKKLFALLVGIDDYPSPVPKLGGCVNDIEAVEQFLRQRVGGEYTLQKPRKLLDREAGRQAVIAGFREYLGQAGPGDLALFYYSGHGSQEMADPKFWKVEPDRRNETLVCYDSRTPGGQDLADKELALLIEEVAGKGAEVVAVLDCCHSGSGTRAALEDGLRVRRAPLDVRARPLGTYLEGVLEVGKAFTNQPGDETADWLGFSQRHLLLAACHASETAKEVQHQGQDRGAFSVALLKALAGGSLTYRDLVKRAGAELSQTVRQQTPQLEVPPQALDRLFLGEAVQPRPAYYTLSHDQELGWVMDGGAVHGIAEGAGKERTVLAVFPAGSTPAEWGSPDKALGEATVAQVWPARSRLEVGKAKLDPKLTYPAQVIATPLPPLAVAFEGERARLEPVRKALATQGPGGKASLLVAEAKGEREPGLRLLAQGGAYTLTRPHSERPLIRPLPFDEPGAARKLAERLEHVARWQATAALANPGSTLEGAVAVEFYRSLSGPTTRKPGSERFERVRGHELRLEYRLEGEKWFQPAFKLRFKNASRQTLYVGLLVLSESFEVVVPLEEGGGVLKLEPGQELWYNKGQPVYTRVPKEWWEAGITQTQDLIKLVVSDRPFDATLLAQPPLDSPFDREAAATRSSRNSLERLMRRVGTRHIGLEPEGEAELSDWAALTLSVTTLRPRPKAEVGKQVAELGNGVRVRPHPALQARARLIGLPQATRGGANLPPYLPDLEGVEPFRLTPPQGRDAGLGALELSEINDPKAVSEAQPLELEFDLPLEERDRLIAVGYDAKQKLWLPLGFGGPLPVKGEAGGSYVRLERLPTPAPAPLAGERGLIDSVKLMLFKLVGQKLGLPFDYPRLSAITVPELGKVEYEPDAAKVRAKVARAKKVLLYVHGILGHTKDLAYSAGSKVRLGEGEAALQEGYDLLLAFDYENIHTSIKDNGRLLRQKLEAAGFGPGDGKTLHVVAHSMGGLVSRWMVEQEGGKAFVDHLIVMGTPSGGSPWASVQQFASTALALGMNGAAALAWPLRLVGGLLGAVEAVDNSLDEMQPGSEFLKTLGHSPDPALPYTVIAGTASVKRGSSAKSLVKRILDNFPNAIRFVAPSVFLGQPNDLAASVASVHSLDPQRQPRPALLTVGSDHFSYLEPDVTLPEVIRALR
;
A
#
# COMPACT_ATOMS: atom_id res chain seq x y z
N MET A 1 -12.10 -34.42 -30.64
CA MET A 1 -10.79 -34.55 -31.31
C MET A 1 -9.76 -33.82 -30.47
N ALA A 2 -8.51 -34.28 -30.42
CA ALA A 2 -7.44 -33.53 -29.75
C ALA A 2 -7.28 -32.16 -30.42
N LYS A 3 -7.15 -31.10 -29.62
CA LYS A 3 -6.87 -29.74 -30.10
C LYS A 3 -5.47 -29.73 -30.72
N LYS A 4 -5.21 -28.83 -31.65
CA LYS A 4 -3.94 -28.77 -32.36
C LYS A 4 -3.22 -27.47 -32.05
N LEU A 5 -1.89 -27.54 -31.96
CA LEU A 5 -1.04 -26.36 -31.96
C LEU A 5 -0.25 -26.35 -33.26
N PHE A 6 -0.47 -25.33 -34.09
CA PHE A 6 0.30 -25.04 -35.29
C PHE A 6 1.31 -23.95 -34.96
N ALA A 7 2.59 -24.17 -35.29
CA ALA A 7 3.66 -23.22 -34.97
C ALA A 7 4.44 -22.84 -36.23
N LEU A 8 4.34 -21.58 -36.64
CA LEU A 8 5.15 -20.97 -37.69
C LEU A 8 6.31 -20.22 -37.02
N LEU A 9 7.52 -20.73 -37.23
CA LEU A 9 8.73 -20.25 -36.55
C LEU A 9 9.69 -19.65 -37.58
N VAL A 10 9.98 -18.36 -37.48
CA VAL A 10 10.75 -17.60 -38.46
C VAL A 10 11.99 -17.00 -37.80
N GLY A 11 13.17 -17.36 -38.30
CA GLY A 11 14.46 -16.92 -37.75
C GLY A 11 15.39 -16.49 -38.87
N ILE A 12 15.95 -15.29 -38.82
CA ILE A 12 16.78 -14.76 -39.90
C ILE A 12 18.05 -14.14 -39.31
N ASP A 13 19.19 -14.75 -39.59
CA ASP A 13 20.52 -14.24 -39.25
C ASP A 13 21.24 -13.73 -40.52
N ASP A 14 21.16 -14.49 -41.62
CA ASP A 14 21.93 -14.27 -42.84
C ASP A 14 21.26 -13.29 -43.82
N TYR A 15 20.99 -12.06 -43.38
CA TYR A 15 20.37 -11.05 -44.24
C TYR A 15 21.26 -10.64 -45.43
N PRO A 16 20.69 -10.44 -46.64
CA PRO A 16 21.42 -9.85 -47.76
C PRO A 16 21.66 -8.36 -47.55
N SER A 17 22.79 -7.87 -48.06
CA SER A 17 23.10 -6.43 -48.10
C SER A 17 21.97 -5.65 -48.77
N PRO A 18 21.54 -4.49 -48.21
CA PRO A 18 22.22 -3.68 -47.20
C PRO A 18 21.83 -3.95 -45.74
N VAL A 19 21.05 -4.99 -45.45
CA VAL A 19 20.62 -5.29 -44.08
C VAL A 19 21.77 -5.96 -43.31
N PRO A 20 22.09 -5.50 -42.08
CA PRO A 20 23.11 -6.15 -41.26
C PRO A 20 22.76 -7.62 -40.95
N LYS A 21 23.78 -8.46 -40.78
CA LYS A 21 23.58 -9.84 -40.32
C LYS A 21 23.43 -9.89 -38.79
N LEU A 22 22.65 -10.86 -38.33
CA LEU A 22 22.49 -11.22 -36.91
C LEU A 22 23.19 -12.57 -36.64
N GLY A 23 23.19 -13.03 -35.40
CA GLY A 23 23.84 -14.30 -35.03
C GLY A 23 23.04 -15.22 -34.12
N GLY A 24 21.89 -14.79 -33.61
CA GLY A 24 21.12 -15.54 -32.62
C GLY A 24 19.68 -15.86 -32.98
N CYS A 25 19.19 -15.44 -34.14
CA CYS A 25 17.79 -15.64 -34.53
C CYS A 25 17.47 -17.10 -34.85
N VAL A 26 18.36 -17.80 -35.56
CA VAL A 26 18.21 -19.24 -35.83
C VAL A 26 18.28 -20.05 -34.53
N ASN A 27 19.22 -19.73 -33.65
CA ASN A 27 19.36 -20.38 -32.33
C ASN A 27 18.10 -20.20 -31.47
N ASP A 28 17.45 -19.04 -31.53
CA ASP A 28 16.18 -18.82 -30.84
C ASP A 28 15.07 -19.72 -31.36
N ILE A 29 14.95 -19.86 -32.69
CA ILE A 29 13.93 -20.73 -33.30
C ILE A 29 14.18 -22.20 -32.96
N GLU A 30 15.42 -22.65 -32.93
CA GLU A 30 15.76 -24.01 -32.50
C GLU A 30 15.39 -24.26 -31.04
N ALA A 31 15.70 -23.32 -30.15
CA ALA A 31 15.34 -23.42 -28.74
C ALA A 31 13.82 -23.39 -28.50
N VAL A 32 13.09 -22.56 -29.26
CA VAL A 32 11.61 -22.52 -29.21
C VAL A 32 11.01 -23.80 -29.76
N GLU A 33 11.52 -24.35 -30.86
CA GLU A 33 11.07 -25.65 -31.39
C GLU A 33 11.28 -26.76 -30.35
N GLN A 34 12.47 -26.82 -29.75
CA GLN A 34 12.77 -27.79 -28.71
C GLN A 34 11.83 -27.65 -27.51
N PHE A 35 11.60 -26.42 -27.05
CA PHE A 35 10.65 -26.12 -25.99
C PHE A 35 9.24 -26.64 -26.34
N LEU A 36 8.72 -26.32 -27.53
CA LEU A 36 7.40 -26.76 -27.97
C LEU A 36 7.31 -28.30 -28.02
N ARG A 37 8.33 -28.97 -28.57
CA ARG A 37 8.37 -30.44 -28.63
C ARG A 37 8.39 -31.11 -27.26
N GLN A 38 9.05 -30.48 -26.29
CA GLN A 38 9.16 -31.00 -24.93
C GLN A 38 7.92 -30.71 -24.08
N ARG A 39 7.28 -29.56 -24.30
CA ARG A 39 6.28 -29.02 -23.38
C ARG A 39 4.85 -29.09 -23.90
N VAL A 40 4.65 -29.16 -25.21
CA VAL A 40 3.30 -29.28 -25.77
C VAL A 40 2.78 -30.70 -25.53
N GLY A 41 1.66 -30.80 -24.83
CA GLY A 41 1.02 -32.07 -24.56
C GLY A 41 -0.39 -31.91 -24.01
N GLY A 42 -0.91 -32.98 -23.41
CA GLY A 42 -2.25 -33.00 -22.86
C GLY A 42 -3.34 -33.12 -23.93
N GLU A 43 -4.26 -32.16 -23.99
CA GLU A 43 -5.35 -32.13 -24.98
C GLU A 43 -4.87 -31.59 -26.33
N TYR A 44 -3.66 -31.02 -26.36
CA TYR A 44 -3.05 -30.45 -27.54
C TYR A 44 -2.03 -31.41 -28.14
N THR A 45 -2.09 -31.57 -29.45
CA THR A 45 -1.05 -32.22 -30.23
C THR A 45 -0.30 -31.17 -31.04
N LEU A 46 1.01 -31.05 -30.80
CA LEU A 46 1.90 -30.22 -31.61
C LEU A 46 1.90 -30.75 -33.04
N GLN A 47 1.40 -29.95 -33.98
CA GLN A 47 1.61 -30.21 -35.40
C GLN A 47 3.06 -29.90 -35.74
N LYS A 48 3.63 -30.62 -36.71
CA LYS A 48 5.03 -30.43 -37.12
C LYS A 48 5.29 -28.93 -37.34
N PRO A 49 6.14 -28.28 -36.51
CA PRO A 49 6.39 -26.84 -36.65
C PRO A 49 6.93 -26.51 -38.04
N ARG A 50 6.43 -25.44 -38.66
CA ARG A 50 6.93 -24.94 -39.94
C ARG A 50 8.01 -23.90 -39.65
N LYS A 51 9.26 -24.27 -39.91
CA LYS A 51 10.41 -23.36 -39.77
C LYS A 51 10.69 -22.68 -41.10
N LEU A 52 10.95 -21.38 -41.06
CA LEU A 52 11.50 -20.60 -42.16
C LEU A 52 12.78 -19.94 -41.65
N LEU A 53 13.93 -20.44 -42.09
CA LEU A 53 15.24 -19.99 -41.63
C LEU A 53 15.99 -19.28 -42.75
N ASP A 54 16.58 -18.12 -42.45
CA ASP A 54 17.41 -17.33 -43.36
C ASP A 54 16.75 -17.16 -44.74
N ARG A 55 17.38 -17.67 -45.81
CA ARG A 55 16.90 -17.60 -47.20
C ARG A 55 15.49 -18.16 -47.42
N GLU A 56 15.03 -19.05 -46.55
CA GLU A 56 13.68 -19.63 -46.63
C GLU A 56 12.61 -18.68 -46.06
N ALA A 57 13.02 -17.71 -45.23
CA ALA A 57 12.17 -16.70 -44.62
C ALA A 57 11.94 -15.49 -45.52
N GLY A 58 11.64 -15.73 -46.80
CA GLY A 58 11.17 -14.68 -47.72
C GLY A 58 9.76 -14.22 -47.38
N ARG A 59 9.41 -12.99 -47.79
CA ARG A 59 8.11 -12.37 -47.47
C ARG A 59 6.93 -13.23 -47.91
N GLN A 60 6.97 -13.78 -49.13
CA GLN A 60 5.92 -14.65 -49.64
C GLN A 60 5.84 -15.98 -48.87
N ALA A 61 6.96 -16.51 -48.40
CA ALA A 61 6.98 -17.73 -47.60
C ALA A 61 6.33 -17.50 -46.23
N VAL A 62 6.55 -16.34 -45.60
CA VAL A 62 5.86 -15.95 -44.36
C VAL A 62 4.36 -15.81 -44.59
N ILE A 63 3.94 -15.10 -45.65
CA ILE A 63 2.52 -14.96 -46.03
C ILE A 63 1.86 -16.33 -46.27
N ALA A 64 2.52 -17.22 -47.03
CA ALA A 64 2.06 -18.58 -47.26
C ALA A 64 2.02 -19.39 -45.95
N GLY A 65 2.96 -19.18 -45.04
CA GLY A 65 2.96 -19.75 -43.69
C GLY A 65 1.68 -19.40 -42.91
N PHE A 66 1.22 -18.15 -42.98
CA PHE A 66 -0.04 -17.74 -42.39
C PHE A 66 -1.24 -18.39 -43.10
N ARG A 67 -1.36 -18.19 -44.40
CA ARG A 67 -2.56 -18.59 -45.16
C ARG A 67 -2.74 -20.10 -45.30
N GLU A 68 -1.65 -20.82 -45.57
CA GLU A 68 -1.68 -22.25 -45.91
C GLU A 68 -1.40 -23.15 -44.70
N TYR A 69 -0.64 -22.69 -43.71
CA TYR A 69 -0.27 -23.50 -42.55
C TYR A 69 -1.00 -23.09 -41.26
N LEU A 70 -0.85 -21.85 -40.79
CA LEU A 70 -1.61 -21.39 -39.62
C LEU A 70 -3.11 -21.35 -39.89
N GLY A 71 -3.51 -21.06 -41.13
CA GLY A 71 -4.89 -21.08 -41.60
C GLY A 71 -5.58 -22.45 -41.60
N GLN A 72 -4.88 -23.53 -41.23
CA GLN A 72 -5.48 -24.84 -40.96
C GLN A 72 -6.07 -24.96 -39.54
N ALA A 73 -5.70 -24.05 -38.64
CA ALA A 73 -6.24 -24.01 -37.28
C ALA A 73 -7.71 -23.59 -37.29
N GLY A 74 -8.55 -24.35 -36.58
CA GLY A 74 -9.98 -24.07 -36.43
C GLY A 74 -10.40 -23.74 -34.99
N PRO A 75 -11.70 -23.77 -34.69
CA PRO A 75 -12.23 -23.50 -33.36
C PRO A 75 -11.59 -24.39 -32.27
N GLY A 76 -10.93 -23.76 -31.30
CA GLY A 76 -10.27 -24.43 -30.17
C GLY A 76 -8.81 -24.85 -30.41
N ASP A 77 -8.30 -24.68 -31.64
CA ASP A 77 -6.88 -24.85 -31.96
C ASP A 77 -6.08 -23.57 -31.64
N LEU A 78 -4.77 -23.72 -31.56
CA LEU A 78 -3.81 -22.64 -31.35
C LEU A 78 -2.95 -22.45 -32.59
N ALA A 79 -2.76 -21.18 -32.98
CA ALA A 79 -1.82 -20.77 -34.02
C ALA A 79 -0.74 -19.87 -33.39
N LEU A 80 0.49 -20.38 -33.30
CA LEU A 80 1.65 -19.64 -32.82
C LEU A 80 2.46 -19.12 -34.01
N PHE A 81 2.66 -17.82 -34.08
CA PHE A 81 3.65 -17.17 -34.92
C PHE A 81 4.80 -16.66 -34.06
N TYR A 82 6.02 -17.17 -34.30
CA TYR A 82 7.22 -16.72 -33.60
C TYR A 82 8.19 -16.14 -34.63
N TYR A 83 8.56 -14.87 -34.48
CA TYR A 83 9.51 -14.19 -35.34
C TYR A 83 10.72 -13.73 -34.54
N SER A 84 11.92 -14.09 -35.00
CA SER A 84 13.20 -13.63 -34.46
C SER A 84 14.02 -13.06 -35.62
N GLY A 85 14.31 -11.76 -35.58
CA GLY A 85 14.96 -11.07 -36.70
C GLY A 85 14.95 -9.55 -36.56
N HIS A 86 15.27 -8.86 -37.65
CA HIS A 86 15.24 -7.40 -37.73
C HIS A 86 13.81 -6.85 -37.86
N GLY A 87 13.47 -5.91 -36.98
CA GLY A 87 12.37 -4.97 -37.22
C GLY A 87 12.88 -3.68 -37.86
N SER A 88 12.01 -2.97 -38.57
CA SER A 88 12.33 -1.69 -39.21
C SER A 88 11.08 -0.80 -39.27
N GLN A 89 11.29 0.40 -39.80
CA GLN A 89 10.23 1.24 -40.34
C GLN A 89 10.35 1.33 -41.88
N GLU A 90 9.24 1.61 -42.56
CA GLU A 90 9.19 2.02 -43.97
C GLU A 90 8.30 3.26 -44.15
N MET A 91 8.40 3.96 -45.28
CA MET A 91 7.48 5.06 -45.59
C MET A 91 6.05 4.56 -45.77
N ALA A 92 5.09 5.12 -45.04
CA ALA A 92 3.67 4.75 -45.19
C ALA A 92 3.04 5.42 -46.41
N ASP A 93 2.11 4.71 -47.06
CA ASP A 93 1.28 5.30 -48.12
C ASP A 93 0.40 6.42 -47.53
N PRO A 94 0.12 7.52 -48.27
CA PRO A 94 -0.73 8.61 -47.79
C PRO A 94 -2.08 8.19 -47.21
N LYS A 95 -2.63 7.05 -47.62
CA LYS A 95 -3.88 6.52 -47.03
C LYS A 95 -3.75 6.13 -45.56
N PHE A 96 -2.55 5.84 -45.07
CA PHE A 96 -2.31 5.45 -43.68
C PHE A 96 -1.85 6.62 -42.78
N TRP A 97 -1.57 7.81 -43.33
CA TRP A 97 -1.06 8.95 -42.55
C TRP A 97 -1.96 9.42 -41.40
N LYS A 98 -3.26 9.12 -41.46
CA LYS A 98 -4.18 9.44 -40.36
C LYS A 98 -3.93 8.59 -39.11
N VAL A 99 -3.48 7.35 -39.29
CA VAL A 99 -3.17 6.41 -38.20
C VAL A 99 -1.68 6.26 -37.93
N GLU A 100 -0.84 6.75 -38.85
CA GLU A 100 0.60 6.88 -38.70
C GLU A 100 1.02 8.36 -38.64
N PRO A 101 1.00 8.99 -37.45
CA PRO A 101 1.33 10.41 -37.30
C PRO A 101 2.74 10.76 -37.77
N ASP A 102 3.68 9.81 -37.69
CA ASP A 102 5.06 9.94 -38.16
C ASP A 102 5.23 9.57 -39.65
N ARG A 103 4.13 9.17 -40.31
CA ARG A 103 4.02 8.74 -41.72
C ARG A 103 4.86 7.51 -42.05
N ARG A 104 5.08 6.62 -41.09
CA ARG A 104 5.86 5.41 -41.28
C ARG A 104 5.05 4.18 -40.87
N ASN A 105 5.30 3.04 -41.51
CA ASN A 105 4.81 1.76 -41.02
C ASN A 105 5.91 1.08 -40.21
N GLU A 106 5.50 0.31 -39.21
CA GLU A 106 6.35 -0.70 -38.59
C GLU A 106 6.41 -1.95 -39.44
N THR A 107 7.58 -2.56 -39.51
CA THR A 107 7.80 -3.69 -40.42
C THR A 107 8.63 -4.81 -39.81
N LEU A 108 8.30 -6.05 -40.19
CA LEU A 108 9.19 -7.20 -40.05
C LEU A 108 10.03 -7.31 -41.34
N VAL A 109 11.34 -7.37 -41.21
CA VAL A 109 12.25 -7.50 -42.35
C VAL A 109 12.41 -8.98 -42.67
N CYS A 110 11.81 -9.43 -43.76
CA CYS A 110 12.03 -10.77 -44.30
C CYS A 110 13.36 -10.83 -45.07
N TYR A 111 13.84 -12.03 -45.38
CA TYR A 111 15.14 -12.22 -46.01
C TYR A 111 15.26 -11.46 -47.35
N ASP A 112 14.21 -11.46 -48.16
CA ASP A 112 14.18 -10.83 -49.49
C ASP A 112 13.71 -9.36 -49.46
N SER A 113 13.37 -8.81 -48.29
CA SER A 113 12.68 -7.52 -48.20
C SER A 113 13.45 -6.33 -48.75
N ARG A 114 14.79 -6.34 -48.65
CA ARG A 114 15.66 -5.26 -49.16
C ARG A 114 16.39 -5.62 -50.45
N THR A 115 15.95 -6.66 -51.14
CA THR A 115 16.40 -6.98 -52.51
C THR A 115 15.65 -6.11 -53.54
N PRO A 116 16.12 -6.00 -54.80
CA PRO A 116 15.41 -5.26 -55.84
C PRO A 116 13.97 -5.75 -56.02
N GLY A 117 12.99 -4.85 -55.84
CA GLY A 117 11.56 -5.17 -55.89
C GLY A 117 10.99 -5.82 -54.62
N GLY A 118 11.85 -6.22 -53.67
CA GLY A 118 11.45 -6.70 -52.36
C GLY A 118 10.85 -5.59 -51.49
N GLN A 119 10.00 -6.00 -50.55
CA GLN A 119 9.28 -5.12 -49.62
C GLN A 119 9.34 -5.73 -48.22
N ASP A 120 9.26 -4.92 -47.18
CA ASP A 120 9.10 -5.47 -45.83
C ASP A 120 7.67 -6.03 -45.65
N LEU A 121 7.44 -6.81 -44.59
CA LEU A 121 6.09 -7.16 -44.16
C LEU A 121 5.60 -6.10 -43.18
N ALA A 122 4.70 -5.22 -43.63
CA ALA A 122 4.17 -4.15 -42.78
C ALA A 122 3.24 -4.70 -41.69
N ASP A 123 3.22 -4.06 -40.54
CA ASP A 123 2.30 -4.30 -39.43
C ASP A 123 0.83 -4.39 -39.86
N LYS A 124 0.36 -3.56 -40.80
CA LYS A 124 -1.02 -3.62 -41.35
C LYS A 124 -1.27 -4.93 -42.11
N GLU A 125 -0.25 -5.46 -42.77
CA GLU A 125 -0.33 -6.73 -43.50
C GLU A 125 -0.25 -7.92 -42.53
N LEU A 126 0.61 -7.84 -41.53
CA LEU A 126 0.65 -8.82 -40.44
C LEU A 126 -0.70 -8.87 -39.71
N ALA A 127 -1.30 -7.70 -39.47
CA ALA A 127 -2.64 -7.57 -38.92
C ALA A 127 -3.69 -8.32 -39.77
N LEU A 128 -3.74 -8.05 -41.08
CA LEU A 128 -4.62 -8.80 -41.98
C LEU A 128 -4.42 -10.32 -41.88
N LEU A 129 -3.17 -10.79 -41.91
CA LEU A 129 -2.86 -12.21 -41.84
C LEU A 129 -3.29 -12.87 -40.52
N ILE A 130 -3.14 -12.14 -39.40
CA ILE A 130 -3.60 -12.59 -38.09
C ILE A 130 -5.13 -12.70 -38.07
N GLU A 131 -5.85 -11.70 -38.59
CA GLU A 131 -7.33 -11.72 -38.64
C GLU A 131 -7.85 -12.83 -39.56
N GLU A 132 -7.19 -13.10 -40.69
CA GLU A 132 -7.55 -14.23 -41.58
C GLU A 132 -7.50 -15.59 -40.86
N VAL A 133 -6.55 -15.77 -39.93
CA VAL A 133 -6.44 -17.00 -39.12
C VAL A 133 -7.42 -16.97 -37.96
N ALA A 134 -7.49 -15.87 -37.21
CA ALA A 134 -8.40 -15.72 -36.06
C ALA A 134 -9.87 -15.82 -36.46
N GLY A 135 -10.25 -15.30 -37.64
CA GLY A 135 -11.59 -15.38 -38.21
C GLY A 135 -12.10 -16.81 -38.44
N LYS A 136 -11.21 -17.80 -38.46
CA LYS A 136 -11.56 -19.23 -38.52
C LYS A 136 -11.86 -19.85 -37.14
N GLY A 137 -11.75 -19.06 -36.06
CA GLY A 137 -12.03 -19.47 -34.68
C GLY A 137 -10.82 -19.98 -33.90
N ALA A 138 -9.61 -19.93 -34.48
CA ALA A 138 -8.37 -20.26 -33.77
C ALA A 138 -7.92 -19.11 -32.86
N GLU A 139 -7.26 -19.43 -31.73
CA GLU A 139 -6.57 -18.42 -30.93
C GLU A 139 -5.16 -18.22 -31.48
N VAL A 140 -4.85 -16.98 -31.88
CA VAL A 140 -3.59 -16.61 -32.51
C VAL A 140 -2.68 -15.91 -31.51
N VAL A 141 -1.47 -16.45 -31.34
CA VAL A 141 -0.42 -15.91 -30.48
C VAL A 141 0.76 -15.50 -31.35
N ALA A 142 1.15 -14.23 -31.30
CA ALA A 142 2.32 -13.69 -31.97
C ALA A 142 3.41 -13.37 -30.94
N VAL A 143 4.63 -13.84 -31.18
CA VAL A 143 5.81 -13.50 -30.38
C VAL A 143 6.86 -12.89 -31.31
N LEU A 144 7.21 -11.64 -31.06
CA LEU A 144 8.09 -10.85 -31.91
C LEU A 144 9.38 -10.48 -31.14
N ASP A 145 10.46 -11.18 -31.43
CA ASP A 145 11.81 -10.86 -30.93
C ASP A 145 12.57 -9.98 -31.94
N CYS A 146 12.10 -8.74 -32.06
CA CYS A 146 12.64 -7.70 -32.93
C CYS A 146 12.41 -6.29 -32.33
N CYS A 147 13.08 -5.27 -32.88
CA CYS A 147 12.84 -3.88 -32.48
C CYS A 147 11.65 -3.27 -33.24
N HIS A 148 10.72 -2.63 -32.53
CA HIS A 148 9.67 -1.78 -33.11
C HIS A 148 10.07 -0.30 -32.93
N SER A 149 10.06 0.48 -33.99
CA SER A 149 10.35 1.94 -34.08
C SER A 149 10.65 2.83 -32.87
N GLY A 150 11.89 3.36 -32.86
CA GLY A 150 12.21 4.66 -32.26
C GLY A 150 12.83 5.62 -33.28
N SER A 151 12.36 6.87 -33.34
CA SER A 151 12.94 7.92 -34.19
C SER A 151 14.39 8.24 -33.79
N GLY A 152 15.33 8.09 -34.72
CA GLY A 152 16.70 8.61 -34.60
C GLY A 152 17.79 7.56 -34.64
N THR A 153 18.75 7.78 -35.54
CA THR A 153 20.15 7.30 -35.57
C THR A 153 20.63 6.58 -34.30
N ARG A 154 20.48 5.25 -34.22
CA ARG A 154 21.16 4.40 -33.23
C ARG A 154 22.00 3.36 -33.97
N ALA A 155 23.18 3.05 -33.42
CA ALA A 155 24.18 2.20 -34.06
C ALA A 155 23.73 0.72 -34.12
N ALA A 156 24.31 -0.05 -35.05
CA ALA A 156 24.10 -1.51 -35.16
C ALA A 156 24.54 -2.28 -33.89
N LEU A 157 25.33 -1.61 -33.04
CA LEU A 157 25.73 -2.05 -31.71
C LEU A 157 25.27 -1.01 -30.68
N GLU A 158 24.66 -1.45 -29.59
CA GLU A 158 24.35 -0.64 -28.42
C GLU A 158 24.94 -1.34 -27.19
N ASP A 159 25.75 -0.62 -26.40
CA ASP A 159 26.55 -1.20 -25.30
C ASP A 159 27.42 -2.41 -25.72
N GLY A 160 27.88 -2.44 -26.97
CA GLY A 160 28.68 -3.55 -27.53
C GLY A 160 27.87 -4.78 -27.93
N LEU A 161 26.54 -4.75 -27.81
CA LEU A 161 25.64 -5.84 -28.19
C LEU A 161 24.95 -5.55 -29.53
N ARG A 162 24.73 -6.59 -30.34
CA ARG A 162 24.00 -6.46 -31.62
C ARG A 162 22.54 -6.14 -31.38
N VAL A 163 22.01 -5.20 -32.15
CA VAL A 163 20.61 -4.77 -32.07
C VAL A 163 19.81 -5.38 -33.21
N ARG A 164 18.63 -5.93 -32.91
CA ARG A 164 17.68 -6.53 -33.85
C ARG A 164 16.85 -5.49 -34.60
N ARG A 165 17.53 -4.52 -35.23
CA ARG A 165 16.94 -3.42 -36.01
C ARG A 165 17.64 -3.20 -37.35
N ALA A 166 16.87 -3.12 -38.45
CA ALA A 166 17.39 -2.68 -39.73
C ALA A 166 17.17 -1.17 -39.96
N PRO A 167 17.93 -0.54 -40.88
CA PRO A 167 17.72 0.86 -41.24
C PRO A 167 16.34 1.13 -41.84
N LEU A 168 15.80 2.32 -41.54
CA LEU A 168 14.56 2.85 -42.14
C LEU A 168 14.56 2.65 -43.66
N ASP A 169 13.49 2.05 -44.18
CA ASP A 169 13.26 2.05 -45.63
C ASP A 169 12.71 3.41 -46.07
N VAL A 170 13.49 4.10 -46.89
CA VAL A 170 13.10 5.38 -47.48
C VAL A 170 12.48 5.21 -48.86
N ARG A 171 12.40 3.97 -49.39
CA ARG A 171 11.68 3.68 -50.63
C ARG A 171 10.20 4.03 -50.42
N ALA A 172 9.59 4.69 -51.41
CA ALA A 172 8.15 4.91 -51.40
C ALA A 172 7.45 3.54 -51.44
N ARG A 173 6.40 3.38 -50.62
CA ARG A 173 5.59 2.16 -50.54
C ARG A 173 4.25 2.39 -51.25
N PRO A 174 4.09 2.00 -52.53
CA PRO A 174 2.84 2.24 -53.25
C PRO A 174 1.73 1.35 -52.71
N LEU A 175 0.50 1.87 -52.62
CA LEU A 175 -0.66 1.11 -52.14
C LEU A 175 -0.84 -0.27 -52.80
N GLY A 176 -0.57 -0.41 -54.09
CA GLY A 176 -0.70 -1.69 -54.81
C GLY A 176 0.28 -2.79 -54.39
N THR A 177 1.24 -2.47 -53.52
CA THR A 177 2.24 -3.41 -53.00
C THR A 177 1.90 -3.97 -51.61
N TYR A 178 0.80 -3.53 -51.01
CA TYR A 178 0.24 -4.13 -49.81
C TYR A 178 -0.67 -5.31 -50.18
N LEU A 179 -0.94 -6.21 -49.23
CA LEU A 179 -1.90 -7.28 -49.38
C LEU A 179 -3.32 -6.75 -49.67
N GLU A 180 -4.01 -7.43 -50.59
CA GLU A 180 -5.44 -7.20 -50.84
C GLU A 180 -6.25 -7.43 -49.55
N GLY A 181 -7.21 -6.54 -49.27
CA GLY A 181 -8.01 -6.57 -48.02
C GLY A 181 -7.41 -5.76 -46.87
N VAL A 182 -6.17 -5.26 -46.96
CA VAL A 182 -5.53 -4.49 -45.88
C VAL A 182 -6.36 -3.26 -45.47
N LEU A 183 -6.96 -2.55 -46.43
CA LEU A 183 -7.79 -1.38 -46.13
C LEU A 183 -9.16 -1.74 -45.53
N GLU A 184 -9.63 -2.96 -45.71
CA GLU A 184 -10.94 -3.42 -45.23
C GLU A 184 -10.88 -3.82 -43.76
N VAL A 185 -9.79 -4.45 -43.35
CA VAL A 185 -9.51 -4.79 -41.94
C VAL A 185 -9.59 -3.54 -41.07
N GLY A 186 -8.95 -2.43 -41.47
CA GLY A 186 -9.03 -1.16 -40.73
C GLY A 186 -10.43 -0.54 -40.65
N LYS A 187 -11.36 -0.87 -41.55
CA LYS A 187 -12.76 -0.39 -41.52
C LYS A 187 -13.69 -1.28 -40.70
N ALA A 188 -13.41 -2.58 -40.61
CA ALA A 188 -14.26 -3.54 -39.90
C ALA A 188 -14.29 -3.33 -38.38
N PHE A 189 -13.34 -2.56 -37.82
CA PHE A 189 -13.24 -2.28 -36.38
C PHE A 189 -13.92 -0.98 -35.92
N THR A 190 -14.60 -0.25 -36.82
CA THR A 190 -15.36 0.97 -36.46
C THR A 190 -16.81 0.63 -36.09
N ASN A 191 -17.23 0.89 -34.85
CA ASN A 191 -18.61 0.70 -34.38
C ASN A 191 -19.57 1.86 -34.76
N GLN A 192 -19.21 2.73 -35.70
CA GLN A 192 -20.08 3.82 -36.17
C GLN A 192 -20.22 3.81 -37.69
N PRO A 193 -21.44 3.59 -38.25
CA PRO A 193 -21.68 3.74 -39.67
C PRO A 193 -21.62 5.23 -40.03
N GLY A 194 -20.68 5.62 -40.91
CA GLY A 194 -20.63 6.97 -41.49
C GLY A 194 -19.34 7.77 -41.24
N ASP A 195 -18.37 7.23 -40.50
CA ASP A 195 -17.06 7.86 -40.36
C ASP A 195 -16.06 7.24 -41.35
N GLU A 196 -15.53 8.04 -42.28
CA GLU A 196 -14.58 7.58 -43.31
C GLU A 196 -13.15 7.36 -42.76
N THR A 197 -12.95 7.51 -41.45
CA THR A 197 -11.65 7.28 -40.79
C THR A 197 -11.52 5.83 -40.32
N ALA A 198 -10.61 5.07 -40.93
CA ALA A 198 -10.20 3.77 -40.43
C ALA A 198 -9.50 3.95 -39.07
N ASP A 199 -10.14 3.53 -37.98
CA ASP A 199 -9.56 3.55 -36.64
C ASP A 199 -8.88 2.20 -36.37
N TRP A 200 -7.58 2.13 -36.63
CA TRP A 200 -6.76 0.93 -36.50
C TRP A 200 -6.48 0.54 -35.03
N LEU A 201 -6.89 1.37 -34.05
CA LEU A 201 -6.76 1.10 -32.61
C LEU A 201 -7.58 -0.12 -32.15
N GLY A 202 -8.61 -0.53 -32.89
CA GLY A 202 -9.45 -1.70 -32.56
C GLY A 202 -8.79 -3.07 -32.78
N PHE A 203 -7.60 -3.09 -33.40
CA PHE A 203 -6.88 -4.31 -33.76
C PHE A 203 -6.44 -5.14 -32.55
N SER A 204 -6.27 -4.51 -31.37
CA SER A 204 -5.82 -5.13 -30.12
C SER A 204 -6.83 -6.07 -29.42
N GLN A 205 -8.01 -6.31 -30.02
CA GLN A 205 -9.12 -7.03 -29.36
C GLN A 205 -9.21 -8.53 -29.71
N ARG A 206 -8.46 -9.04 -30.71
CA ARG A 206 -8.61 -10.42 -31.22
C ARG A 206 -7.35 -11.28 -31.31
N HIS A 207 -6.17 -10.74 -31.02
CA HIS A 207 -4.92 -11.51 -31.05
C HIS A 207 -4.11 -11.26 -29.77
N LEU A 208 -3.18 -12.17 -29.50
CA LEU A 208 -2.32 -12.11 -28.32
C LEU A 208 -0.88 -11.86 -28.78
N LEU A 209 -0.34 -10.67 -28.52
CA LEU A 209 0.99 -10.26 -28.97
C LEU A 209 1.94 -10.06 -27.79
N LEU A 210 3.13 -10.67 -27.90
CA LEU A 210 4.28 -10.43 -27.03
C LEU A 210 5.43 -9.86 -27.87
N ALA A 211 5.86 -8.64 -27.55
CA ALA A 211 6.98 -7.98 -28.20
C ALA A 211 8.19 -7.87 -27.25
N ALA A 212 9.40 -7.96 -27.81
CA ALA A 212 10.64 -8.00 -27.05
C ALA A 212 11.01 -6.70 -26.32
N CYS A 213 10.53 -5.55 -26.80
CA CYS A 213 10.82 -4.24 -26.22
C CYS A 213 9.70 -3.22 -26.51
N HIS A 214 9.67 -2.12 -25.74
CA HIS A 214 8.84 -0.96 -26.07
C HIS A 214 9.36 -0.25 -27.33
N ALA A 215 8.52 0.56 -27.99
CA ALA A 215 8.88 1.32 -29.19
C ALA A 215 10.12 2.22 -28.99
N SER A 216 10.30 2.78 -27.79
CA SER A 216 11.45 3.65 -27.48
C SER A 216 12.77 2.89 -27.20
N GLU A 217 12.73 1.57 -27.16
CA GLU A 217 13.78 0.67 -26.69
C GLU A 217 14.30 -0.24 -27.82
N THR A 218 15.32 -1.06 -27.53
CA THR A 218 15.98 -1.93 -28.52
C THR A 218 16.08 -3.38 -28.03
N ALA A 219 15.68 -4.32 -28.89
CA ALA A 219 15.89 -5.75 -28.73
C ALA A 219 17.35 -6.13 -29.09
N LYS A 220 18.03 -6.83 -28.18
CA LYS A 220 19.47 -7.10 -28.26
C LYS A 220 19.80 -8.59 -28.31
N GLU A 221 20.95 -8.93 -28.88
CA GLU A 221 21.55 -10.26 -28.79
C GLU A 221 22.51 -10.38 -27.60
N VAL A 222 22.52 -11.53 -26.94
CA VAL A 222 23.38 -11.88 -25.81
C VAL A 222 24.01 -13.26 -26.02
N GLN A 223 25.16 -13.48 -25.40
CA GLN A 223 25.76 -14.81 -25.31
C GLN A 223 25.07 -15.62 -24.21
N HIS A 224 24.50 -16.77 -24.58
CA HIS A 224 23.88 -17.70 -23.66
C HIS A 224 24.31 -19.13 -24.00
N GLN A 225 24.96 -19.82 -23.04
CA GLN A 225 25.49 -21.18 -23.23
C GLN A 225 26.45 -21.32 -24.43
N GLY A 226 27.25 -20.27 -24.70
CA GLY A 226 28.22 -20.25 -25.80
C GLY A 226 27.62 -20.00 -27.19
N GLN A 227 26.33 -19.65 -27.28
CA GLN A 227 25.65 -19.28 -28.52
C GLN A 227 25.12 -17.84 -28.42
N ASP A 228 25.14 -17.12 -29.55
CA ASP A 228 24.41 -15.85 -29.67
C ASP A 228 22.90 -16.14 -29.68
N ARG A 229 22.12 -15.39 -28.91
CA ARG A 229 20.66 -15.54 -28.77
C ARG A 229 19.98 -14.21 -28.47
N GLY A 230 18.67 -14.10 -28.71
CA GLY A 230 17.89 -12.94 -28.33
C GLY A 230 17.76 -12.82 -26.82
N ALA A 231 18.04 -11.64 -26.26
CA ALA A 231 17.91 -11.41 -24.83
C ALA A 231 16.47 -11.70 -24.35
N PHE A 232 15.48 -11.30 -25.16
CA PHE A 232 14.07 -11.58 -24.88
C PHE A 232 13.74 -13.06 -25.00
N SER A 233 14.13 -13.74 -26.08
CA SER A 233 13.95 -15.19 -26.25
C SER A 233 14.54 -16.00 -25.09
N VAL A 234 15.74 -15.66 -24.61
CA VAL A 234 16.37 -16.30 -23.43
C VAL A 234 15.54 -16.04 -22.18
N ALA A 235 15.16 -14.79 -21.91
CA ALA A 235 14.37 -14.43 -20.73
C ALA A 235 12.99 -15.09 -20.73
N LEU A 236 12.33 -15.15 -21.89
CA LEU A 236 11.02 -15.77 -22.09
C LEU A 236 11.08 -17.29 -21.82
N LEU A 237 12.05 -18.00 -22.39
CA LEU A 237 12.20 -19.44 -22.17
C LEU A 237 12.62 -19.78 -20.73
N LYS A 238 13.46 -18.95 -20.10
CA LYS A 238 13.77 -19.07 -18.66
C LYS A 238 12.53 -18.89 -17.79
N ALA A 239 11.71 -17.88 -18.08
CA ALA A 239 10.47 -17.65 -17.34
C ALA A 239 9.52 -18.85 -17.45
N LEU A 240 9.42 -19.46 -18.65
CA LEU A 240 8.60 -20.64 -18.91
C LEU A 240 9.19 -21.96 -18.36
N ALA A 241 10.45 -21.98 -17.92
CA ALA A 241 11.07 -23.17 -17.36
C ALA A 241 10.41 -23.61 -16.03
N GLY A 242 9.87 -22.66 -15.26
CA GLY A 242 9.28 -22.90 -13.94
C GLY A 242 7.81 -23.35 -13.90
N GLY A 243 7.16 -23.57 -15.05
CA GLY A 243 5.77 -24.05 -15.10
C GLY A 243 4.93 -23.41 -16.19
N SER A 244 3.61 -23.56 -16.10
CA SER A 244 2.65 -22.89 -16.98
C SER A 244 2.29 -21.54 -16.34
N LEU A 245 2.57 -20.44 -17.04
CA LEU A 245 2.35 -19.08 -16.52
C LEU A 245 1.18 -18.42 -17.24
N THR A 246 0.47 -17.52 -16.55
CA THR A 246 -0.45 -16.59 -17.20
C THR A 246 0.32 -15.63 -18.09
N TYR A 247 -0.32 -15.02 -19.11
CA TYR A 247 0.31 -13.97 -19.91
C TYR A 247 0.85 -12.82 -19.04
N ARG A 248 0.11 -12.44 -17.99
CA ARG A 248 0.53 -11.42 -17.00
C ARG A 248 1.78 -11.83 -16.25
N ASP A 249 1.84 -13.04 -15.74
CA ASP A 249 2.98 -13.50 -14.93
C ASP A 249 4.20 -13.78 -15.80
N LEU A 250 3.98 -14.27 -17.02
CA LEU A 250 5.02 -14.50 -18.01
C LEU A 250 5.74 -13.19 -18.38
N VAL A 251 5.02 -12.13 -18.74
CA VAL A 251 5.65 -10.86 -19.12
C VAL A 251 6.36 -10.20 -17.94
N LYS A 252 5.81 -10.30 -16.71
CA LYS A 252 6.46 -9.81 -15.50
C LYS A 252 7.77 -10.55 -15.21
N ARG A 253 7.75 -11.88 -15.26
CA ARG A 253 8.93 -12.71 -14.99
C ARG A 253 9.99 -12.52 -16.07
N ALA A 254 9.59 -12.59 -17.34
CA ALA A 254 10.50 -12.34 -18.46
C ALA A 254 11.10 -10.92 -18.38
N GLY A 255 10.32 -9.90 -18.02
CA GLY A 255 10.81 -8.54 -17.82
C GLY A 255 11.81 -8.43 -16.68
N ALA A 256 11.58 -9.12 -15.55
CA ALA A 256 12.53 -9.17 -14.44
C ALA A 256 13.86 -9.83 -14.85
N GLU A 257 13.81 -10.96 -15.56
CA GLU A 257 15.01 -11.64 -16.11
C GLU A 257 15.76 -10.75 -17.11
N LEU A 258 15.02 -10.06 -17.98
CA LEU A 258 15.58 -9.19 -19.01
C LEU A 258 16.30 -7.98 -18.39
N SER A 259 15.70 -7.37 -17.36
CA SER A 259 16.29 -6.22 -16.64
C SER A 259 17.61 -6.53 -15.94
N GLN A 260 17.88 -7.80 -15.62
CA GLN A 260 19.16 -8.25 -15.06
C GLN A 260 20.22 -8.49 -16.13
N THR A 261 19.81 -8.72 -17.37
CA THR A 261 20.70 -9.15 -18.47
C THR A 261 21.08 -7.98 -19.37
N VAL A 262 20.12 -7.11 -19.70
CA VAL A 262 20.31 -6.00 -20.65
C VAL A 262 19.63 -4.73 -20.15
N ARG A 263 20.23 -3.58 -20.45
CA ARG A 263 19.63 -2.27 -20.17
C ARG A 263 18.69 -1.86 -21.30
N GLN A 264 17.69 -1.04 -20.97
CA GLN A 264 16.75 -0.43 -21.94
C GLN A 264 16.11 -1.46 -22.89
N GLN A 265 15.55 -2.52 -22.30
CA GLN A 265 14.73 -3.50 -23.00
C GLN A 265 13.68 -4.05 -22.04
N THR A 266 12.41 -3.74 -22.31
CA THR A 266 11.25 -4.09 -21.48
C THR A 266 10.19 -4.75 -22.36
N PRO A 267 9.80 -6.02 -22.10
CA PRO A 267 8.85 -6.70 -22.98
C PRO A 267 7.45 -6.09 -22.88
N GLN A 268 6.74 -6.07 -24.00
CA GLN A 268 5.39 -5.52 -24.12
C GLN A 268 4.38 -6.64 -24.38
N LEU A 269 3.22 -6.53 -23.75
CA LEU A 269 2.11 -7.47 -23.89
C LEU A 269 0.87 -6.72 -24.38
N GLU A 270 0.33 -7.17 -25.51
CA GLU A 270 -0.92 -6.64 -26.08
C GLU A 270 -1.93 -7.77 -26.17
N VAL A 271 -2.86 -7.77 -25.21
CA VAL A 271 -3.93 -8.76 -25.10
C VAL A 271 -5.21 -8.08 -24.60
N PRO A 272 -6.41 -8.61 -24.91
CA PRO A 272 -7.64 -8.16 -24.28
C PRO A 272 -7.57 -8.29 -22.75
N PRO A 273 -8.18 -7.37 -21.96
CA PRO A 273 -8.11 -7.42 -20.49
C PRO A 273 -8.52 -8.77 -19.87
N GLN A 274 -9.44 -9.49 -20.51
CA GLN A 274 -9.93 -10.80 -20.05
C GLN A 274 -8.95 -11.97 -20.37
N ALA A 275 -7.92 -11.73 -21.18
CA ALA A 275 -6.91 -12.71 -21.55
C ALA A 275 -5.64 -12.64 -20.68
N LEU A 276 -5.45 -11.55 -19.91
CA LEU A 276 -4.26 -11.34 -19.08
C LEU A 276 -3.98 -12.50 -18.11
N ASP A 277 -5.04 -13.06 -17.51
CA ASP A 277 -4.94 -14.11 -16.51
C ASP A 277 -5.13 -15.52 -17.12
N ARG A 278 -5.11 -15.66 -18.45
CA ARG A 278 -5.09 -16.95 -19.15
C ARG A 278 -3.66 -17.47 -19.27
N LEU A 279 -3.49 -18.79 -19.30
CA LEU A 279 -2.20 -19.44 -19.49
C LEU A 279 -1.64 -19.15 -20.89
N PHE A 280 -0.32 -18.95 -20.98
CA PHE A 280 0.41 -18.82 -22.24
C PHE A 280 0.26 -20.09 -23.08
N LEU A 281 -0.21 -19.95 -24.33
CA LEU A 281 -0.61 -21.07 -25.20
C LEU A 281 -1.68 -21.99 -24.55
N GLY A 282 -2.52 -21.43 -23.69
CA GLY A 282 -3.54 -22.17 -22.96
C GLY A 282 -2.96 -23.32 -22.13
N GLU A 283 -3.63 -24.47 -22.13
CA GLU A 283 -3.15 -25.69 -21.46
C GLU A 283 -2.18 -26.52 -22.32
N ALA A 284 -1.78 -26.02 -23.50
CA ALA A 284 -0.90 -26.77 -24.39
C ALA A 284 0.46 -27.03 -23.73
N VAL A 285 1.01 -26.03 -23.03
CA VAL A 285 2.28 -26.13 -22.31
C VAL A 285 2.06 -26.82 -20.96
N GLN A 286 2.51 -28.07 -20.85
CA GLN A 286 2.39 -28.86 -19.61
C GLN A 286 3.34 -28.34 -18.52
N PRO A 287 2.93 -28.37 -17.24
CA PRO A 287 3.82 -28.13 -16.10
C PRO A 287 4.90 -29.24 -16.06
N ARG A 288 6.15 -28.85 -15.75
CA ARG A 288 7.26 -29.78 -15.56
C ARG A 288 7.46 -30.02 -14.06
N PRO A 289 7.79 -31.24 -13.58
CA PRO A 289 8.41 -31.50 -12.28
C PRO A 289 9.45 -30.43 -12.01
N ALA A 290 9.19 -29.53 -11.07
CA ALA A 290 10.11 -28.47 -10.73
C ALA A 290 11.31 -29.12 -10.04
N TYR A 291 12.44 -29.08 -10.73
CA TYR A 291 13.73 -29.54 -10.25
C TYR A 291 14.69 -28.36 -10.33
N TYR A 292 15.66 -28.36 -9.45
CA TYR A 292 16.76 -27.41 -9.47
C TYR A 292 17.91 -27.98 -10.28
N THR A 293 18.58 -27.13 -11.05
CA THR A 293 19.81 -27.47 -11.76
C THR A 293 21.00 -27.14 -10.86
N LEU A 294 21.72 -28.18 -10.44
CA LEU A 294 23.04 -28.05 -9.84
C LEU A 294 24.09 -27.81 -10.92
N SER A 295 24.95 -26.82 -10.71
CA SER A 295 26.11 -26.52 -11.53
C SER A 295 27.30 -26.09 -10.67
N HIS A 296 28.52 -26.17 -11.21
CA HIS A 296 29.72 -25.77 -10.50
C HIS A 296 30.22 -24.41 -10.98
N ASP A 297 30.17 -23.42 -10.10
CA ASP A 297 30.74 -22.08 -10.27
C ASP A 297 32.22 -22.08 -9.82
N GLN A 298 33.08 -21.36 -10.54
CA GLN A 298 34.52 -21.37 -10.27
C GLN A 298 34.90 -20.68 -8.96
N GLU A 299 34.13 -19.68 -8.51
CA GLU A 299 34.39 -18.91 -7.29
C GLU A 299 33.54 -19.40 -6.12
N LEU A 300 32.29 -19.77 -6.40
CA LEU A 300 31.30 -20.10 -5.37
C LEU A 300 31.19 -21.61 -5.11
N GLY A 301 31.80 -22.46 -5.94
CA GLY A 301 31.67 -23.91 -5.89
C GLY A 301 30.31 -24.39 -6.41
N TRP A 302 29.73 -25.41 -5.80
CA TRP A 302 28.42 -25.92 -6.23
C TRP A 302 27.30 -24.93 -5.93
N VAL A 303 26.49 -24.64 -6.94
CA VAL A 303 25.32 -23.75 -6.86
C VAL A 303 24.10 -24.40 -7.49
N MET A 304 22.91 -24.01 -7.01
CA MET A 304 21.66 -24.28 -7.72
C MET A 304 21.01 -23.00 -8.24
N ASP A 305 20.24 -23.15 -9.32
CA ASP A 305 19.34 -22.14 -9.90
C ASP A 305 18.05 -21.90 -9.08
N GLY A 306 18.09 -22.17 -7.77
CA GLY A 306 17.02 -21.94 -6.80
C GLY A 306 17.48 -21.00 -5.69
N GLY A 307 16.64 -20.05 -5.28
CA GLY A 307 16.98 -19.00 -4.31
C GLY A 307 15.77 -18.55 -3.49
N ALA A 308 15.90 -17.47 -2.74
CA ALA A 308 14.83 -16.96 -1.86
C ALA A 308 13.54 -16.64 -2.63
N VAL A 309 13.63 -16.14 -3.87
CA VAL A 309 12.44 -15.87 -4.71
C VAL A 309 11.75 -17.15 -5.20
N HIS A 310 12.49 -18.26 -5.21
CA HIS A 310 11.98 -19.60 -5.45
C HIS A 310 11.53 -20.29 -4.14
N GLY A 311 11.46 -19.51 -3.05
CA GLY A 311 11.04 -19.94 -1.72
C GLY A 311 11.99 -20.92 -1.02
N ILE A 312 13.26 -20.95 -1.45
CA ILE A 312 14.32 -21.65 -0.70
C ILE A 312 14.59 -20.86 0.56
N ALA A 313 14.33 -21.47 1.72
CA ALA A 313 14.58 -20.86 3.00
C ALA A 313 16.08 -20.90 3.34
N GLU A 314 16.60 -19.76 3.82
CA GLU A 314 17.91 -19.73 4.48
C GLU A 314 17.78 -20.44 5.83
N GLY A 315 18.52 -21.54 5.98
CA GLY A 315 18.46 -22.37 7.19
C GLY A 315 18.95 -21.63 8.44
N ALA A 316 18.49 -22.07 9.61
CA ALA A 316 18.95 -21.54 10.90
C ALA A 316 19.83 -22.57 11.62
N GLY A 317 21.10 -22.24 11.85
CA GLY A 317 22.06 -23.13 12.52
C GLY A 317 22.38 -24.37 11.70
N LYS A 318 22.10 -25.57 12.25
CA LYS A 318 22.36 -26.86 11.60
C LYS A 318 21.21 -27.36 10.70
N GLU A 319 20.03 -26.76 10.79
CA GLU A 319 18.92 -27.10 9.89
C GLU A 319 19.05 -26.31 8.59
N ARG A 320 19.16 -27.04 7.49
CA ARG A 320 19.33 -26.48 6.13
C ARG A 320 18.41 -27.21 5.16
N THR A 321 18.16 -26.59 4.01
CA THR A 321 17.41 -27.24 2.92
C THR A 321 18.27 -28.35 2.32
N VAL A 322 17.71 -29.55 2.16
CA VAL A 322 18.41 -30.73 1.62
C VAL A 322 17.79 -31.11 0.29
N LEU A 323 18.66 -31.44 -0.66
CA LEU A 323 18.34 -31.79 -2.03
C LEU A 323 18.84 -33.21 -2.34
N ALA A 324 18.02 -34.04 -2.98
CA ALA A 324 18.50 -35.24 -3.67
C ALA A 324 19.02 -34.86 -5.05
N VAL A 325 20.22 -35.31 -5.43
CA VAL A 325 20.90 -34.98 -6.69
C VAL A 325 20.89 -36.20 -7.61
N PHE A 326 20.51 -36.04 -8.87
CA PHE A 326 20.32 -37.14 -9.83
C PHE A 326 21.32 -37.08 -10.99
N PRO A 327 21.60 -38.21 -11.70
CA PRO A 327 22.51 -38.24 -12.83
C PRO A 327 22.13 -37.28 -13.97
N ALA A 328 23.13 -36.69 -14.64
CA ALA A 328 22.93 -35.89 -15.84
C ALA A 328 22.27 -36.75 -16.94
N GLY A 329 21.16 -36.26 -17.51
CA GLY A 329 20.37 -36.98 -18.52
C GLY A 329 19.27 -37.90 -17.98
N SER A 330 19.11 -37.99 -16.65
CA SER A 330 17.95 -38.66 -16.05
C SER A 330 16.64 -37.99 -16.45
N THR A 331 15.60 -38.80 -16.63
CA THR A 331 14.26 -38.38 -17.01
C THR A 331 13.48 -37.87 -15.79
N PRO A 332 12.46 -37.01 -15.97
CA PRO A 332 11.64 -36.53 -14.86
C PRO A 332 10.98 -37.62 -14.00
N ALA A 333 10.70 -38.79 -14.58
CA ALA A 333 10.15 -39.93 -13.83
C ALA A 333 11.17 -40.55 -12.85
N GLU A 334 12.47 -40.48 -13.17
CA GLU A 334 13.54 -41.03 -12.33
C GLU A 334 13.85 -40.13 -11.11
N TRP A 335 13.54 -38.83 -11.19
CA TRP A 335 13.76 -37.88 -10.10
C TRP A 335 12.84 -38.09 -8.89
N GLY A 336 11.78 -38.89 -9.02
CA GLY A 336 10.92 -39.27 -7.90
C GLY A 336 11.43 -40.46 -7.07
N SER A 337 12.56 -41.07 -7.46
CA SER A 337 13.08 -42.30 -6.83
C SER A 337 14.39 -42.04 -6.08
N PRO A 338 14.42 -42.00 -4.73
CA PRO A 338 15.63 -41.73 -3.95
C PRO A 338 16.81 -42.63 -4.32
N ASP A 339 16.54 -43.90 -4.66
CA ASP A 339 17.57 -44.91 -4.97
C ASP A 339 18.31 -44.63 -6.30
N LYS A 340 17.78 -43.72 -7.11
CA LYS A 340 18.41 -43.24 -8.36
C LYS A 340 19.24 -41.98 -8.15
N ALA A 341 19.23 -41.39 -6.95
CA ALA A 341 20.04 -40.23 -6.64
C ALA A 341 21.52 -40.62 -6.51
N LEU A 342 22.41 -39.75 -7.00
CA LEU A 342 23.86 -39.81 -6.79
C LEU A 342 24.25 -39.49 -5.34
N GLY A 343 23.38 -38.80 -4.61
CA GLY A 343 23.53 -38.43 -3.20
C GLY A 343 22.81 -37.14 -2.88
N GLU A 344 23.16 -36.54 -1.74
CA GLU A 344 22.51 -35.33 -1.24
C GLU A 344 23.39 -34.08 -1.31
N ALA A 345 22.75 -32.93 -1.48
CA ALA A 345 23.35 -31.61 -1.35
C ALA A 345 22.57 -30.75 -0.36
N THR A 346 23.26 -29.90 0.40
CA THR A 346 22.65 -29.07 1.43
C THR A 346 22.85 -27.59 1.11
N VAL A 347 21.81 -26.78 1.24
CA VAL A 347 21.86 -25.33 0.99
C VAL A 347 22.64 -24.62 2.10
N ALA A 348 23.77 -24.00 1.73
CA ALA A 348 24.67 -23.33 2.65
C ALA A 348 24.44 -21.82 2.73
N GLN A 349 24.04 -21.19 1.62
CA GLN A 349 23.77 -19.76 1.54
C GLN A 349 22.70 -19.50 0.47
N VAL A 350 21.75 -18.62 0.75
CA VAL A 350 20.64 -18.31 -0.17
C VAL A 350 20.78 -16.90 -0.70
N TRP A 351 20.69 -16.74 -2.01
CA TRP A 351 20.54 -15.45 -2.70
C TRP A 351 19.15 -15.38 -3.37
N PRO A 352 18.73 -14.22 -3.93
CA PRO A 352 17.41 -14.09 -4.52
C PRO A 352 17.09 -15.18 -5.56
N ALA A 353 17.94 -15.38 -6.58
CA ALA A 353 17.66 -16.31 -7.68
C ALA A 353 18.48 -17.62 -7.65
N ARG A 354 19.48 -17.74 -6.77
CA ARG A 354 20.39 -18.91 -6.70
C ARG A 354 20.82 -19.20 -5.27
N SER A 355 21.37 -20.37 -5.00
CA SER A 355 21.87 -20.75 -3.67
C SER A 355 23.18 -21.52 -3.78
N ARG A 356 24.09 -21.28 -2.84
CA ARG A 356 25.32 -22.07 -2.70
C ARG A 356 25.02 -23.37 -1.97
N LEU A 357 25.63 -24.45 -2.41
CA LEU A 357 25.44 -25.78 -1.88
C LEU A 357 26.73 -26.35 -1.30
N GLU A 358 26.56 -27.19 -0.29
CA GLU A 358 27.55 -28.15 0.16
C GLU A 358 27.09 -29.53 -0.32
N VAL A 359 27.82 -30.10 -1.28
CA VAL A 359 27.55 -31.46 -1.78
C VAL A 359 28.15 -32.45 -0.78
N GLY A 360 27.37 -33.48 -0.42
CA GLY A 360 27.80 -34.53 0.52
C GLY A 360 28.87 -35.46 -0.07
N LYS A 361 28.76 -36.76 0.20
CA LYS A 361 29.74 -37.76 -0.28
C LYS A 361 29.67 -38.06 -1.78
N ALA A 362 28.75 -37.44 -2.51
CA ALA A 362 28.56 -37.67 -3.95
C ALA A 362 29.75 -37.12 -4.75
N LYS A 363 30.31 -37.95 -5.65
CA LYS A 363 31.35 -37.52 -6.60
C LYS A 363 30.69 -36.95 -7.85
N LEU A 364 30.55 -35.63 -7.92
CA LEU A 364 30.01 -34.90 -9.07
C LEU A 364 31.15 -34.34 -9.93
N ASP A 365 31.01 -34.40 -11.25
CA ASP A 365 31.93 -33.79 -12.22
C ASP A 365 31.59 -32.30 -12.37
N PRO A 366 32.50 -31.37 -12.03
CA PRO A 366 32.28 -29.92 -12.18
C PRO A 366 31.93 -29.45 -13.58
N LYS A 367 32.18 -30.26 -14.63
CA LYS A 367 31.86 -29.91 -16.02
C LYS A 367 30.42 -30.25 -16.42
N LEU A 368 29.68 -30.96 -15.56
CA LEU A 368 28.31 -31.40 -15.82
C LEU A 368 27.31 -30.66 -14.94
N THR A 369 26.07 -30.61 -15.39
CA THR A 369 24.92 -30.12 -14.62
C THR A 369 24.04 -31.28 -14.18
N TYR A 370 23.49 -31.20 -12.97
CA TYR A 370 22.72 -32.28 -12.36
C TYR A 370 21.32 -31.80 -11.96
N PRO A 371 20.25 -32.57 -12.27
CA PRO A 371 18.94 -32.29 -11.70
C PRO A 371 18.89 -32.60 -10.20
N ALA A 372 18.13 -31.82 -9.43
CA ALA A 372 17.96 -32.00 -8.00
C ALA A 372 16.56 -31.65 -7.50
N GLN A 373 16.09 -32.34 -6.45
CA GLN A 373 14.78 -32.10 -5.82
C GLN A 373 14.91 -31.81 -4.33
N VAL A 374 14.09 -30.90 -3.80
CA VAL A 374 14.05 -30.61 -2.36
C VAL A 374 13.38 -31.78 -1.64
N ILE A 375 14.13 -32.40 -0.73
CA ILE A 375 13.67 -33.53 0.06
C ILE A 375 13.47 -33.18 1.54
N ALA A 376 14.04 -32.05 1.99
CA ALA A 376 13.82 -31.49 3.31
C ALA A 376 14.00 -29.96 3.33
N THR A 377 13.19 -29.28 4.15
CA THR A 377 13.24 -27.82 4.36
C THR A 377 13.55 -27.54 5.84
N PRO A 378 14.31 -26.50 6.18
CA PRO A 378 14.58 -26.14 7.57
C PRO A 378 13.30 -25.59 8.23
N LEU A 379 13.08 -25.96 9.49
CA LEU A 379 12.07 -25.32 10.34
C LEU A 379 12.84 -24.53 11.40
N PRO A 380 13.02 -23.21 11.29
CA PRO A 380 13.66 -22.46 12.36
C PRO A 380 12.81 -22.54 13.66
N PRO A 381 13.41 -22.61 14.86
CA PRO A 381 12.64 -22.55 16.10
C PRO A 381 11.97 -21.18 16.21
N LEU A 382 10.78 -21.10 16.78
CA LEU A 382 10.09 -19.85 17.04
C LEU A 382 10.95 -18.98 17.96
N ALA A 383 11.42 -17.84 17.43
CA ALA A 383 12.17 -16.86 18.20
C ALA A 383 11.21 -16.09 19.11
N VAL A 384 11.51 -16.03 20.42
CA VAL A 384 10.68 -15.34 21.40
C VAL A 384 11.55 -14.33 22.16
N ALA A 385 11.15 -13.06 22.14
CA ALA A 385 11.78 -12.02 22.96
C ALA A 385 11.29 -12.12 24.40
N PHE A 386 12.20 -12.09 25.36
CA PHE A 386 11.91 -12.23 26.79
C PHE A 386 12.11 -10.87 27.47
N GLU A 387 11.04 -10.32 28.04
CA GLU A 387 11.00 -8.95 28.59
C GLU A 387 10.35 -8.94 29.99
N GLY A 388 10.82 -8.07 30.88
CA GLY A 388 10.28 -7.93 32.25
C GLY A 388 11.15 -8.52 33.36
N GLU A 389 10.52 -8.94 34.46
CA GLU A 389 11.19 -9.38 35.69
C GLU A 389 12.12 -10.58 35.44
N ARG A 390 13.43 -10.34 35.48
CA ARG A 390 14.45 -11.38 35.21
C ARG A 390 14.28 -12.63 36.08
N ALA A 391 13.97 -12.47 37.36
CA ALA A 391 13.76 -13.58 38.29
C ALA A 391 12.58 -14.49 37.90
N ARG A 392 11.57 -13.95 37.19
CA ARG A 392 10.41 -14.70 36.68
C ARG A 392 10.71 -15.41 35.35
N LEU A 393 11.62 -14.86 34.55
CA LEU A 393 11.98 -15.42 33.25
C LEU A 393 12.98 -16.60 33.33
N GLU A 394 13.87 -16.62 34.33
CA GLU A 394 14.87 -17.71 34.49
C GLU A 394 14.25 -19.12 34.61
N PRO A 395 13.18 -19.35 35.40
CA PRO A 395 12.48 -20.63 35.42
C PRO A 395 11.95 -21.08 34.05
N VAL A 396 11.50 -20.13 33.21
CA VAL A 396 11.01 -20.40 31.85
C VAL A 396 12.17 -20.81 30.94
N ARG A 397 13.32 -20.12 31.02
CA ARG A 397 14.55 -20.50 30.30
C ARG A 397 14.99 -21.92 30.68
N LYS A 398 14.94 -22.27 31.97
CA LYS A 398 15.28 -23.61 32.46
C LYS A 398 14.30 -24.68 31.96
N ALA A 399 13.00 -24.38 31.93
CA ALA A 399 12.01 -25.29 31.37
C ALA A 399 12.30 -25.56 29.88
N LEU A 400 12.49 -24.51 29.08
CA LEU A 400 12.84 -24.64 27.67
C LEU A 400 14.16 -25.38 27.44
N ALA A 401 15.14 -25.26 28.34
CA ALA A 401 16.43 -25.96 28.24
C ALA A 401 16.34 -27.49 28.45
N THR A 402 15.21 -28.01 28.93
CA THR A 402 15.03 -29.44 29.27
C THR A 402 13.82 -30.10 28.61
N GLN A 403 13.08 -29.36 27.78
CA GLN A 403 11.80 -29.80 27.19
C GLN A 403 11.94 -30.63 25.91
N GLY A 404 13.09 -30.57 25.26
CA GLY A 404 13.38 -31.34 24.04
C GLY A 404 13.70 -32.82 24.31
N PRO A 405 13.81 -33.64 23.24
CA PRO A 405 14.12 -35.06 23.34
C PRO A 405 15.40 -35.35 24.14
N GLY A 406 15.34 -36.36 25.02
CA GLY A 406 16.47 -36.74 25.88
C GLY A 406 16.83 -35.70 26.95
N GLY A 407 15.90 -34.82 27.34
CA GLY A 407 16.12 -33.80 28.37
C GLY A 407 16.96 -32.61 27.90
N LYS A 408 17.00 -32.36 26.59
CA LYS A 408 17.75 -31.26 25.97
C LYS A 408 16.88 -30.02 25.77
N ALA A 409 17.47 -28.95 25.22
CA ALA A 409 16.73 -27.73 24.91
C ALA A 409 15.63 -27.98 23.87
N SER A 410 14.55 -27.19 23.95
CA SER A 410 13.46 -27.18 22.99
C SER A 410 14.00 -26.99 21.58
N LEU A 411 13.51 -27.81 20.66
CA LEU A 411 13.81 -27.70 19.23
C LEU A 411 12.80 -26.80 18.52
N LEU A 412 11.68 -26.46 19.16
CA LEU A 412 10.58 -25.69 18.59
C LEU A 412 10.62 -24.22 18.97
N VAL A 413 11.22 -23.87 20.11
CA VAL A 413 11.22 -22.51 20.67
C VAL A 413 12.64 -22.13 21.07
N ALA A 414 13.04 -20.91 20.73
CA ALA A 414 14.32 -20.34 21.15
C ALA A 414 14.14 -18.89 21.60
N GLU A 415 14.92 -18.47 22.60
CA GLU A 415 15.00 -17.05 22.97
C GLU A 415 15.68 -16.25 21.84
N ALA A 416 15.10 -15.11 21.46
CA ALA A 416 15.67 -14.23 20.43
C ALA A 416 16.99 -13.63 20.92
N LYS A 417 18.06 -13.70 20.10
CA LYS A 417 19.39 -13.16 20.38
C LYS A 417 19.95 -12.49 19.12
N GLY A 418 20.65 -11.36 19.28
CA GLY A 418 21.26 -10.63 18.16
C GLY A 418 20.24 -9.95 17.25
N GLU A 419 20.50 -9.92 15.93
CA GLU A 419 19.66 -9.29 14.90
C GLU A 419 18.43 -10.11 14.48
N ARG A 420 18.19 -11.27 15.11
CA ARG A 420 17.06 -12.13 14.75
C ARG A 420 15.74 -11.54 15.26
N GLU A 421 14.88 -11.11 14.35
CA GLU A 421 13.55 -10.61 14.72
C GLU A 421 12.74 -11.68 15.48
N PRO A 422 12.18 -11.36 16.65
CA PRO A 422 11.33 -12.28 17.40
C PRO A 422 10.00 -12.48 16.67
N GLY A 423 9.48 -13.72 16.67
CA GLY A 423 8.12 -14.02 16.22
C GLY A 423 7.05 -13.78 17.29
N LEU A 424 7.45 -13.79 18.57
CA LEU A 424 6.61 -13.51 19.75
C LEU A 424 7.38 -12.71 20.81
N ARG A 425 6.66 -12.04 21.70
CA ARG A 425 7.18 -11.45 22.95
C ARG A 425 6.57 -12.18 24.14
N LEU A 426 7.39 -12.45 25.14
CA LEU A 426 7.00 -12.93 26.47
C LEU A 426 7.29 -11.83 27.48
N LEU A 427 6.23 -11.24 28.03
CA LEU A 427 6.27 -10.21 29.05
C LEU A 427 6.03 -10.84 30.43
N ALA A 428 6.97 -10.65 31.36
CA ALA A 428 6.82 -11.00 32.77
C ALA A 428 6.70 -9.73 33.62
N GLN A 429 5.48 -9.22 33.78
CA GLN A 429 5.17 -8.00 34.54
C GLN A 429 3.73 -8.04 35.06
N GLY A 430 3.40 -7.20 36.05
CA GLY A 430 2.02 -7.07 36.54
C GLY A 430 1.44 -8.35 37.15
N GLY A 431 2.30 -9.22 37.71
CA GLY A 431 1.88 -10.46 38.40
C GLY A 431 1.61 -11.67 37.49
N ALA A 432 1.81 -11.57 36.17
CA ALA A 432 1.54 -12.66 35.23
C ALA A 432 2.51 -12.70 34.04
N TYR A 433 2.61 -13.86 33.40
CA TYR A 433 3.25 -14.03 32.09
C TYR A 433 2.24 -13.74 30.98
N THR A 434 2.63 -12.86 30.05
CA THR A 434 1.81 -12.46 28.91
C THR A 434 2.56 -12.72 27.60
N LEU A 435 1.98 -13.53 26.72
CA LEU A 435 2.51 -13.76 25.37
C LEU A 435 1.86 -12.80 24.39
N THR A 436 2.64 -12.03 23.65
CA THR A 436 2.15 -11.09 22.63
C THR A 436 2.88 -11.27 21.30
N ARG A 437 2.42 -10.58 20.25
CA ARG A 437 3.20 -10.42 19.00
C ARG A 437 4.22 -9.28 19.18
N PRO A 438 5.32 -9.24 18.39
CA PRO A 438 6.37 -8.23 18.54
C PRO A 438 5.87 -6.78 18.59
N HIS A 439 4.87 -6.45 17.78
CA HIS A 439 4.29 -5.10 17.65
C HIS A 439 2.90 -4.99 18.29
N SER A 440 2.57 -5.84 19.27
CA SER A 440 1.28 -5.84 19.96
C SER A 440 1.47 -5.92 21.47
N GLU A 441 0.71 -5.11 22.20
CA GLU A 441 0.61 -5.17 23.66
C GLU A 441 -0.54 -6.07 24.14
N ARG A 442 -1.42 -6.57 23.23
CA ARG A 442 -2.52 -7.47 23.61
C ARG A 442 -2.06 -8.93 23.71
N PRO A 443 -2.37 -9.64 24.82
CA PRO A 443 -2.11 -11.07 24.98
C PRO A 443 -2.71 -11.92 23.86
N LEU A 444 -1.93 -12.86 23.32
CA LEU A 444 -2.37 -13.91 22.39
C LEU A 444 -3.23 -14.97 23.06
N ILE A 445 -2.98 -15.20 24.34
CA ILE A 445 -3.65 -16.19 25.18
C ILE A 445 -3.92 -15.57 26.55
N ARG A 446 -4.75 -16.21 27.38
CA ARG A 446 -5.00 -15.74 28.74
C ARG A 446 -3.66 -15.64 29.51
N PRO A 447 -3.35 -14.46 30.11
CA PRO A 447 -2.16 -14.31 30.93
C PRO A 447 -2.07 -15.38 32.02
N LEU A 448 -0.87 -15.89 32.27
CA LEU A 448 -0.62 -16.95 33.22
C LEU A 448 -0.09 -16.37 34.53
N PRO A 449 -0.83 -16.41 35.65
CA PRO A 449 -0.38 -15.87 36.92
C PRO A 449 0.95 -16.47 37.39
N PHE A 450 1.80 -15.66 38.02
CA PHE A 450 3.12 -16.13 38.50
C PHE A 450 3.04 -17.18 39.60
N ASP A 451 1.96 -17.17 40.39
CA ASP A 451 1.70 -18.05 41.53
C ASP A 451 1.04 -19.37 41.13
N GLU A 452 0.66 -19.55 39.87
CA GLU A 452 0.07 -20.80 39.40
C GLU A 452 1.09 -21.97 39.51
N PRO A 453 0.72 -23.12 40.10
CA PRO A 453 1.61 -24.26 40.21
C PRO A 453 2.15 -24.71 38.85
N GLY A 454 3.48 -24.72 38.73
CA GLY A 454 4.19 -25.12 37.52
C GLY A 454 4.11 -24.10 36.36
N ALA A 455 3.78 -22.84 36.63
CA ALA A 455 3.57 -21.79 35.61
C ALA A 455 4.67 -21.75 34.52
N ALA A 456 5.94 -21.80 34.90
CA ALA A 456 7.05 -21.75 33.93
C ALA A 456 7.06 -22.95 32.96
N ARG A 457 6.72 -24.15 33.45
CA ARG A 457 6.63 -25.35 32.61
C ARG A 457 5.41 -25.29 31.69
N LYS A 458 4.25 -24.92 32.24
CA LYS A 458 3.02 -24.71 31.44
C LYS A 458 3.21 -23.67 30.34
N LEU A 459 3.91 -22.58 30.65
CA LEU A 459 4.22 -21.54 29.67
C LEU A 459 5.14 -22.05 28.55
N ALA A 460 6.17 -22.82 28.90
CA ALA A 460 7.06 -23.42 27.92
C ALA A 460 6.32 -24.45 27.03
N GLU A 461 5.34 -25.18 27.57
CA GLU A 461 4.44 -26.05 26.81
C GLU A 461 3.50 -25.27 25.88
N ARG A 462 2.94 -24.15 26.34
CA ARG A 462 2.14 -23.22 25.52
C ARG A 462 2.96 -22.65 24.36
N LEU A 463 4.21 -22.25 24.60
CA LEU A 463 5.11 -21.75 23.56
C LEU A 463 5.38 -22.80 22.48
N GLU A 464 5.66 -24.05 22.85
CA GLU A 464 5.84 -25.12 21.86
C GLU A 464 4.54 -25.44 21.09
N HIS A 465 3.39 -25.37 21.76
CA HIS A 465 2.08 -25.57 21.12
C HIS A 465 1.79 -24.50 20.07
N VAL A 466 2.08 -23.23 20.39
CA VAL A 466 1.98 -22.11 19.43
C VAL A 466 3.00 -22.27 18.30
N ALA A 467 4.23 -22.69 18.61
CA ALA A 467 5.27 -22.92 17.60
C ALA A 467 4.89 -24.02 16.60
N ARG A 468 4.29 -25.13 17.05
CA ARG A 468 3.76 -26.19 16.17
C ARG A 468 2.66 -25.66 15.26
N TRP A 469 1.69 -24.95 15.83
CA TRP A 469 0.61 -24.35 15.05
C TRP A 469 1.13 -23.39 13.99
N GLN A 470 2.10 -22.53 14.34
CA GLN A 470 2.71 -21.59 13.39
C GLN A 470 3.50 -22.31 12.29
N ALA A 471 4.23 -23.38 12.62
CA ALA A 471 4.93 -24.20 11.65
C ALA A 471 3.95 -24.88 10.67
N THR A 472 2.83 -25.42 11.16
CA THR A 472 1.75 -25.96 10.31
C THR A 472 1.14 -24.89 9.41
N ALA A 473 0.87 -23.70 9.96
CA ALA A 473 0.33 -22.58 9.18
C ALA A 473 1.31 -22.12 8.08
N ALA A 474 2.61 -22.12 8.39
CA ALA A 474 3.69 -21.75 7.47
C ALA A 474 4.10 -22.86 6.49
N LEU A 475 3.56 -24.09 6.64
CA LEU A 475 3.90 -25.22 5.79
C LEU A 475 3.67 -24.89 4.31
N ALA A 476 4.73 -24.90 3.50
CA ALA A 476 4.68 -24.57 2.09
C ALA A 476 5.76 -25.34 1.32
N ASN A 477 5.49 -25.59 0.04
CA ASN A 477 6.46 -26.11 -0.91
C ASN A 477 6.47 -25.22 -2.16
N PRO A 478 7.22 -24.10 -2.12
CA PRO A 478 7.20 -23.07 -3.15
C PRO A 478 7.83 -23.48 -4.49
N GLY A 479 8.27 -24.74 -4.63
CA GLY A 479 8.74 -25.32 -5.88
C GLY A 479 7.95 -26.55 -6.31
N SER A 480 6.71 -26.71 -5.86
CA SER A 480 5.87 -27.84 -6.26
C SER A 480 5.25 -27.65 -7.64
N THR A 481 5.11 -28.73 -8.42
CA THR A 481 4.31 -28.68 -9.65
C THR A 481 2.82 -28.74 -9.42
N LEU A 482 2.42 -29.08 -8.20
CA LEU A 482 1.03 -29.15 -7.81
C LEU A 482 0.47 -27.78 -7.41
N GLU A 483 1.27 -26.71 -7.50
CA GLU A 483 0.79 -25.35 -7.28
C GLU A 483 -0.30 -25.02 -8.30
N GLY A 484 -1.50 -24.70 -7.80
CA GLY A 484 -2.68 -24.47 -8.63
C GLY A 484 -3.34 -25.74 -9.21
N ALA A 485 -2.83 -26.94 -8.93
CA ALA A 485 -3.39 -28.20 -9.44
C ALA A 485 -4.80 -28.51 -8.91
N VAL A 486 -5.18 -27.92 -7.76
CA VAL A 486 -6.53 -28.01 -7.21
C VAL A 486 -7.17 -26.62 -7.19
N ALA A 487 -8.22 -26.45 -7.99
CA ALA A 487 -9.04 -25.25 -7.95
C ALA A 487 -9.96 -25.30 -6.74
N VAL A 488 -10.04 -24.20 -5.99
CA VAL A 488 -10.84 -24.10 -4.77
C VAL A 488 -11.86 -22.98 -4.90
N GLU A 489 -13.09 -23.27 -4.51
CA GLU A 489 -14.20 -22.33 -4.59
C GLU A 489 -14.99 -22.26 -3.28
N PHE A 490 -15.13 -21.05 -2.77
CA PHE A 490 -16.03 -20.75 -1.67
C PHE A 490 -17.43 -20.45 -2.17
N TYR A 491 -18.41 -20.89 -1.39
CA TYR A 491 -19.81 -20.55 -1.56
C TYR A 491 -20.33 -20.01 -0.24
N ARG A 492 -20.76 -18.75 -0.18
CA ARG A 492 -21.31 -18.16 1.04
C ARG A 492 -22.83 -18.25 1.06
N SER A 493 -23.40 -18.45 2.24
CA SER A 493 -24.85 -18.48 2.40
C SER A 493 -25.48 -17.10 2.25
N LEU A 494 -26.58 -17.04 1.49
CA LEU A 494 -27.44 -15.89 1.23
C LEU A 494 -28.68 -15.83 2.12
N SER A 495 -29.00 -16.88 2.88
CA SER A 495 -30.16 -16.93 3.81
C SER A 495 -29.81 -17.61 5.12
N GLY A 496 -30.43 -17.26 6.24
CA GLY A 496 -30.28 -18.02 7.48
C GLY A 496 -30.74 -19.48 7.30
N PRO A 497 -30.29 -20.42 8.17
CA PRO A 497 -30.84 -21.77 8.20
C PRO A 497 -32.36 -21.71 8.40
N THR A 498 -33.13 -22.27 7.47
CA THR A 498 -34.59 -22.30 7.62
C THR A 498 -34.98 -23.43 8.57
N THR A 499 -35.76 -23.13 9.61
CA THR A 499 -36.22 -24.15 10.57
C THR A 499 -37.12 -25.20 9.93
N ARG A 500 -37.67 -24.94 8.74
CA ARG A 500 -38.54 -25.87 8.00
C ARG A 500 -37.77 -26.90 7.17
N LYS A 501 -36.56 -26.58 6.68
CA LYS A 501 -35.67 -27.50 5.93
C LYS A 501 -34.20 -27.09 6.12
N PRO A 502 -33.47 -27.66 7.10
CA PRO A 502 -32.02 -27.50 7.22
C PRO A 502 -31.32 -27.89 5.89
N GLY A 503 -30.40 -27.06 5.39
CA GLY A 503 -29.72 -27.32 4.11
C GLY A 503 -30.39 -26.68 2.88
N SER A 504 -31.53 -26.00 3.03
CA SER A 504 -32.20 -25.27 1.95
C SER A 504 -31.65 -23.85 1.73
N GLU A 505 -30.53 -23.49 2.35
CA GLU A 505 -29.97 -22.16 2.25
C GLU A 505 -29.50 -21.90 0.81
N ARG A 506 -29.73 -20.68 0.33
CA ARG A 506 -29.18 -20.26 -0.97
C ARG A 506 -27.72 -19.93 -0.80
N PHE A 507 -26.88 -20.31 -1.75
CA PHE A 507 -25.45 -20.01 -1.73
C PHE A 507 -25.05 -19.26 -3.00
N GLU A 508 -24.08 -18.37 -2.87
CA GLU A 508 -23.42 -17.75 -4.02
C GLU A 508 -21.92 -17.97 -3.99
N ARG A 509 -21.33 -18.08 -5.17
CA ARG A 509 -19.89 -18.28 -5.35
C ARG A 509 -19.13 -17.01 -4.98
N VAL A 510 -18.09 -17.16 -4.17
CA VAL A 510 -17.14 -16.10 -3.80
C VAL A 510 -15.84 -16.32 -4.56
N ARG A 511 -15.27 -15.24 -5.11
CA ARG A 511 -13.96 -15.26 -5.77
C ARG A 511 -12.85 -14.93 -4.78
N GLY A 512 -11.72 -15.62 -4.87
CA GLY A 512 -10.53 -15.38 -4.05
C GLY A 512 -10.31 -16.43 -2.95
N HIS A 513 -9.20 -16.28 -2.22
CA HIS A 513 -8.76 -17.17 -1.13
C HIS A 513 -9.17 -16.68 0.26
N GLU A 514 -9.86 -15.54 0.34
CA GLU A 514 -10.41 -14.99 1.57
C GLU A 514 -11.93 -15.01 1.52
N LEU A 515 -12.54 -15.57 2.56
CA LEU A 515 -13.97 -15.60 2.75
C LEU A 515 -14.32 -14.84 4.03
N ARG A 516 -15.18 -13.84 3.92
CA ARG A 516 -15.73 -13.13 5.08
C ARG A 516 -17.21 -13.42 5.23
N LEU A 517 -17.58 -13.81 6.44
CA LEU A 517 -18.90 -14.27 6.84
C LEU A 517 -19.39 -13.40 8.00
N GLU A 518 -20.63 -12.94 7.94
CA GLU A 518 -21.19 -12.06 8.97
C GLU A 518 -22.50 -12.65 9.51
N TYR A 519 -22.70 -12.59 10.82
CA TYR A 519 -23.97 -12.91 11.44
C TYR A 519 -25.03 -11.92 10.95
N ARG A 520 -26.22 -12.42 10.66
CA ARG A 520 -27.33 -11.63 10.14
C ARG A 520 -28.43 -11.52 11.17
N LEU A 521 -29.04 -10.36 11.26
CA LEU A 521 -30.21 -10.14 12.09
C LEU A 521 -31.42 -10.10 11.16
N GLU A 522 -32.35 -11.03 11.30
CA GLU A 522 -33.65 -10.98 10.60
C GLU A 522 -34.74 -10.97 11.69
N GLY A 523 -35.51 -9.87 11.77
CA GLY A 523 -36.37 -9.60 12.92
C GLY A 523 -35.54 -9.42 14.20
N GLU A 524 -35.86 -10.18 15.25
CA GLU A 524 -35.13 -10.15 16.55
C GLU A 524 -34.14 -11.32 16.72
N LYS A 525 -33.91 -12.13 15.68
CA LYS A 525 -33.11 -13.36 15.79
C LYS A 525 -31.81 -13.25 14.99
N TRP A 526 -30.69 -13.57 15.64
CA TRP A 526 -29.39 -13.68 14.99
C TRP A 526 -29.23 -15.03 14.28
N PHE A 527 -28.86 -14.97 13.01
CA PHE A 527 -28.57 -16.12 12.16
C PHE A 527 -27.07 -16.26 11.97
N GLN A 528 -26.58 -17.46 12.32
CA GLN A 528 -25.19 -17.86 12.15
C GLN A 528 -24.87 -18.00 10.65
N PRO A 529 -23.71 -17.49 10.18
CA PRO A 529 -23.33 -17.65 8.79
C PRO A 529 -22.81 -19.06 8.51
N ALA A 530 -22.89 -19.44 7.24
CA ALA A 530 -22.38 -20.71 6.75
C ALA A 530 -21.75 -20.55 5.36
N PHE A 531 -20.87 -21.50 5.04
CA PHE A 531 -20.25 -21.61 3.73
C PHE A 531 -20.22 -23.06 3.25
N LYS A 532 -20.01 -23.25 1.94
CA LYS A 532 -19.60 -24.52 1.35
C LYS A 532 -18.27 -24.31 0.66
N LEU A 533 -17.51 -25.40 0.58
CA LEU A 533 -16.19 -25.41 -0.02
C LEU A 533 -16.14 -26.54 -1.04
N ARG A 534 -15.74 -26.20 -2.26
CA ARG A 534 -15.58 -27.15 -3.37
C ARG A 534 -14.12 -27.15 -3.80
N PHE A 535 -13.60 -28.35 -4.03
CA PHE A 535 -12.29 -28.60 -4.61
C PHE A 535 -12.47 -29.29 -5.95
N LYS A 536 -11.64 -28.94 -6.93
CA LYS A 536 -11.59 -29.62 -8.21
C LYS A 536 -10.15 -29.93 -8.56
N ASN A 537 -9.87 -31.20 -8.88
CA ASN A 537 -8.61 -31.55 -9.49
C ASN A 537 -8.58 -31.01 -10.93
N ALA A 538 -7.83 -29.93 -11.13
CA ALA A 538 -7.64 -29.29 -12.43
C ALA A 538 -6.46 -29.90 -13.21
N SER A 539 -5.75 -30.86 -12.60
CA SER A 539 -4.64 -31.57 -13.23
C SER A 539 -5.11 -32.83 -13.98
N ARG A 540 -4.19 -33.43 -14.73
CA ARG A 540 -4.39 -34.68 -15.48
C ARG A 540 -3.97 -35.93 -14.72
N GLN A 541 -3.49 -35.77 -13.50
CA GLN A 541 -3.04 -36.87 -12.65
C GLN A 541 -3.94 -37.01 -11.43
N THR A 542 -4.00 -38.22 -10.89
CA THR A 542 -4.66 -38.47 -9.60
C THR A 542 -3.90 -37.74 -8.50
N LEU A 543 -4.63 -37.05 -7.62
CA LEU A 543 -4.08 -36.30 -6.50
C LEU A 543 -4.61 -36.82 -5.17
N TYR A 544 -3.85 -36.60 -4.11
CA TYR A 544 -4.22 -36.87 -2.73
C TYR A 544 -4.31 -35.55 -1.99
N VAL A 545 -5.47 -35.27 -1.38
CA VAL A 545 -5.80 -33.96 -0.82
C VAL A 545 -6.15 -34.09 0.65
N GLY A 546 -5.34 -33.45 1.50
CA GLY A 546 -5.59 -33.27 2.92
C GLY A 546 -6.11 -31.87 3.22
N LEU A 547 -7.10 -31.76 4.09
CA LEU A 547 -7.65 -30.49 4.57
C LEU A 547 -7.28 -30.32 6.04
N LEU A 548 -6.73 -29.18 6.41
CA LEU A 548 -6.47 -28.80 7.80
C LEU A 548 -7.25 -27.52 8.11
N VAL A 549 -7.95 -27.49 9.23
CA VAL A 549 -8.60 -26.28 9.76
C VAL A 549 -7.82 -25.84 10.98
N LEU A 550 -7.14 -24.70 10.85
CA LEU A 550 -6.34 -24.09 11.89
C LEU A 550 -7.15 -22.96 12.52
N SER A 551 -7.60 -23.14 13.76
CA SER A 551 -8.40 -22.14 14.46
C SER A 551 -7.55 -21.06 15.12
N GLU A 552 -8.17 -19.94 15.46
CA GLU A 552 -7.54 -18.88 16.26
C GLU A 552 -7.23 -19.32 17.72
N SER A 553 -7.75 -20.48 18.17
CA SER A 553 -7.43 -21.09 19.48
C SER A 553 -6.22 -22.04 19.45
N PHE A 554 -5.40 -21.98 18.39
CA PHE A 554 -4.23 -22.82 18.16
C PHE A 554 -4.53 -24.32 18.04
N GLU A 555 -5.75 -24.67 17.61
CA GLU A 555 -6.15 -26.02 17.23
C GLU A 555 -5.81 -26.29 15.75
N VAL A 556 -5.48 -27.53 15.43
CA VAL A 556 -5.36 -28.03 14.04
C VAL A 556 -6.27 -29.25 13.90
N VAL A 557 -7.39 -29.07 13.22
CA VAL A 557 -8.37 -30.12 12.94
C VAL A 557 -8.13 -30.70 11.55
N VAL A 558 -8.19 -32.04 11.43
CA VAL A 558 -8.16 -32.77 10.15
C VAL A 558 -9.55 -33.37 9.91
N PRO A 559 -10.47 -32.64 9.25
CA PRO A 559 -11.88 -33.00 9.23
C PRO A 559 -12.26 -34.06 8.18
N LEU A 560 -11.31 -34.55 7.38
CA LEU A 560 -11.59 -35.58 6.38
C LEU A 560 -11.57 -36.96 7.04
N GLU A 561 -12.61 -37.77 6.81
CA GLU A 561 -12.81 -39.05 7.51
C GLU A 561 -12.15 -40.27 6.82
N GLU A 562 -11.59 -40.13 5.61
CA GLU A 562 -10.97 -41.25 4.89
C GLU A 562 -9.45 -41.36 5.08
N GLY A 563 -8.98 -42.59 5.31
CA GLY A 563 -7.60 -43.06 5.07
C GLY A 563 -6.44 -42.15 5.48
N GLY A 564 -6.36 -41.72 6.75
CA GLY A 564 -5.31 -40.80 7.22
C GLY A 564 -5.66 -39.32 7.05
N GLY A 565 -6.95 -38.99 6.91
CA GLY A 565 -7.40 -37.60 6.77
C GLY A 565 -7.19 -37.01 5.38
N VAL A 566 -7.15 -37.87 4.36
CA VAL A 566 -6.78 -37.52 2.98
C VAL A 566 -7.76 -38.16 2.02
N LEU A 567 -8.17 -37.40 1.01
CA LEU A 567 -9.06 -37.84 -0.06
C LEU A 567 -8.29 -38.02 -1.36
N LYS A 568 -8.61 -39.09 -2.09
CA LYS A 568 -8.12 -39.31 -3.46
C LYS A 568 -9.03 -38.56 -4.45
N LEU A 569 -8.46 -37.71 -5.30
CA LEU A 569 -9.15 -36.98 -6.37
C LEU A 569 -8.60 -37.38 -7.73
N GLU A 570 -9.45 -37.99 -8.56
CA GLU A 570 -9.13 -38.31 -9.96
C GLU A 570 -9.09 -37.05 -10.84
N PRO A 571 -8.43 -37.10 -12.01
CA PRO A 571 -8.40 -35.97 -12.95
C PRO A 571 -9.79 -35.43 -13.28
N GLY A 572 -9.99 -34.13 -13.13
CA GLY A 572 -11.28 -33.46 -13.37
C GLY A 572 -12.35 -33.71 -12.29
N GLN A 573 -12.10 -34.57 -11.31
CA GLN A 573 -13.05 -34.86 -10.23
C GLN A 573 -13.27 -33.63 -9.35
N GLU A 574 -14.53 -33.38 -9.02
CA GLU A 574 -14.94 -32.34 -8.09
C GLU A 574 -15.41 -32.98 -6.78
N LEU A 575 -15.03 -32.37 -5.66
CA LEU A 575 -15.42 -32.84 -4.34
C LEU A 575 -15.87 -31.67 -3.48
N TRP A 576 -16.97 -31.89 -2.77
CA TRP A 576 -17.48 -30.94 -1.79
C TRP A 576 -17.02 -31.32 -0.39
N TYR A 577 -16.43 -30.36 0.31
CA TYR A 577 -16.17 -30.52 1.74
C TYR A 577 -17.48 -30.78 2.49
N ASN A 578 -17.42 -31.59 3.55
CA ASN A 578 -18.56 -32.00 4.36
C ASN A 578 -19.72 -32.57 3.52
N LYS A 579 -19.40 -33.30 2.43
CA LYS A 579 -20.38 -33.88 1.48
C LYS A 579 -21.37 -32.84 0.93
N GLY A 580 -20.93 -31.60 0.78
CA GLY A 580 -21.75 -30.48 0.30
C GLY A 580 -22.73 -29.91 1.33
N GLN A 581 -22.68 -30.36 2.58
CA GLN A 581 -23.42 -29.78 3.69
C GLN A 581 -22.79 -28.44 4.11
N PRO A 582 -23.60 -27.46 4.54
CA PRO A 582 -23.09 -26.19 5.03
C PRO A 582 -22.14 -26.35 6.22
N VAL A 583 -21.06 -25.57 6.22
CA VAL A 583 -20.12 -25.44 7.33
C VAL A 583 -20.42 -24.13 8.04
N TYR A 584 -20.72 -24.23 9.33
CA TYR A 584 -21.09 -23.09 10.16
C TYR A 584 -19.89 -22.57 10.92
N THR A 585 -19.66 -21.27 10.83
CA THR A 585 -18.59 -20.59 11.57
C THR A 585 -19.17 -19.80 12.73
N ARG A 586 -18.39 -19.59 13.79
CA ARG A 586 -18.88 -18.86 14.97
C ARG A 586 -17.79 -17.98 15.57
N VAL A 587 -18.23 -16.90 16.19
CA VAL A 587 -17.46 -16.22 17.23
C VAL A 587 -17.90 -16.86 18.57
N PRO A 588 -16.98 -17.49 19.33
CA PRO A 588 -17.30 -18.10 20.63
C PRO A 588 -18.04 -17.11 21.54
N LYS A 589 -19.00 -17.60 22.33
CA LYS A 589 -19.89 -16.73 23.12
C LYS A 589 -19.10 -15.95 24.16
N GLU A 590 -18.15 -16.61 24.81
CA GLU A 590 -17.28 -16.06 25.83
C GLU A 590 -16.42 -14.93 25.25
N TRP A 591 -15.96 -15.11 24.01
CA TRP A 591 -15.18 -14.12 23.28
C TRP A 591 -16.04 -12.92 22.88
N TRP A 592 -17.24 -13.18 22.36
CA TRP A 592 -18.19 -12.14 21.99
C TRP A 592 -18.64 -11.27 23.17
N GLU A 593 -18.88 -11.89 24.33
CA GLU A 593 -19.17 -11.20 25.58
C GLU A 593 -17.97 -10.36 26.07
N ALA A 594 -16.74 -10.84 25.84
CA ALA A 594 -15.50 -10.10 26.12
C ALA A 594 -15.16 -9.00 25.07
N GLY A 595 -16.05 -8.71 24.13
CA GLY A 595 -15.90 -7.61 23.15
C GLY A 595 -15.29 -8.01 21.82
N ILE A 596 -15.00 -9.30 21.63
CA ILE A 596 -14.41 -9.85 20.41
C ILE A 596 -15.52 -10.07 19.40
N THR A 597 -15.56 -9.28 18.33
CA THR A 597 -16.63 -9.40 17.33
C THR A 597 -16.23 -10.17 16.10
N GLN A 598 -14.95 -10.54 15.99
CA GLN A 598 -14.40 -11.22 14.83
C GLN A 598 -13.51 -12.40 15.24
N THR A 599 -13.56 -13.48 14.47
CA THR A 599 -12.55 -14.56 14.50
C THR A 599 -11.99 -14.79 13.10
N GLN A 600 -10.76 -15.30 13.01
CA GLN A 600 -10.17 -15.69 11.73
C GLN A 600 -9.52 -17.07 11.80
N ASP A 601 -10.10 -18.01 11.07
CA ASP A 601 -9.58 -19.36 10.92
C ASP A 601 -8.84 -19.50 9.58
N LEU A 602 -7.82 -20.35 9.54
CA LEU A 602 -7.13 -20.73 8.30
C LEU A 602 -7.57 -22.12 7.87
N ILE A 603 -7.82 -22.28 6.58
CA ILE A 603 -8.02 -23.58 5.96
C ILE A 603 -6.81 -23.85 5.09
N LYS A 604 -6.03 -24.86 5.45
CA LYS A 604 -4.86 -25.31 4.71
C LYS A 604 -5.23 -26.52 3.88
N LEU A 605 -5.08 -26.42 2.57
CA LEU A 605 -5.22 -27.55 1.65
C LEU A 605 -3.82 -28.05 1.29
N VAL A 606 -3.51 -29.28 1.66
CA VAL A 606 -2.26 -29.95 1.26
C VAL A 606 -2.59 -30.91 0.13
N VAL A 607 -1.92 -30.78 -1.00
CA VAL A 607 -2.12 -31.59 -2.20
C VAL A 607 -0.83 -32.35 -2.48
N SER A 608 -0.91 -33.64 -2.76
CA SER A 608 0.24 -34.53 -3.00
C SER A 608 -0.02 -35.44 -4.20
N ASP A 609 1.03 -35.80 -4.93
CA ASP A 609 0.98 -36.80 -6.01
C ASP A 609 0.99 -38.24 -5.47
N ARG A 610 1.34 -38.42 -4.20
CA ARG A 610 1.33 -39.70 -3.48
C ARG A 610 0.39 -39.68 -2.26
N PRO A 611 -0.14 -40.84 -1.82
CA PRO A 611 -0.90 -40.93 -0.57
C PRO A 611 -0.06 -40.48 0.62
N PHE A 612 -0.67 -39.76 1.56
CA PHE A 612 -0.04 -39.33 2.81
C PHE A 612 -1.03 -39.36 3.99
N ASP A 613 -0.55 -39.18 5.22
CA ASP A 613 -1.36 -39.10 6.44
C ASP A 613 -1.35 -37.67 7.01
N ALA A 614 -2.44 -36.93 6.78
CA ALA A 614 -2.63 -35.57 7.29
C ALA A 614 -2.81 -35.54 8.82
N THR A 615 -3.21 -36.64 9.46
CA THR A 615 -3.42 -36.69 10.92
C THR A 615 -2.14 -36.49 11.73
N LEU A 616 -0.97 -36.61 11.09
CA LEU A 616 0.34 -36.27 11.67
C LEU A 616 0.47 -34.80 12.09
N LEU A 617 -0.38 -33.91 11.56
CA LEU A 617 -0.43 -32.48 11.90
C LEU A 617 -1.56 -32.13 12.87
N ALA A 618 -2.40 -33.09 13.25
CA ALA A 618 -3.52 -32.83 14.15
C ALA A 618 -3.04 -32.40 15.54
N GLN A 619 -3.67 -31.38 16.09
CA GLN A 619 -3.35 -30.84 17.42
C GLN A 619 -4.64 -30.31 18.07
N PRO A 620 -4.90 -30.62 19.36
CA PRO A 620 -6.08 -30.11 20.05
C PRO A 620 -5.99 -28.61 20.35
N PRO A 621 -7.07 -27.98 20.84
CA PRO A 621 -7.02 -26.63 21.34
C PRO A 621 -5.95 -26.46 22.44
N LEU A 622 -5.39 -25.25 22.52
CA LEU A 622 -4.43 -24.91 23.57
C LEU A 622 -5.00 -25.20 24.96
N ASP A 623 -4.15 -25.69 25.87
CA ASP A 623 -4.47 -26.11 27.25
C ASP A 623 -5.38 -27.35 27.38
N SER A 624 -5.66 -28.06 26.28
CA SER A 624 -6.28 -29.39 26.33
C SER A 624 -5.27 -30.46 26.76
N PRO A 625 -5.64 -31.46 27.59
CA PRO A 625 -4.76 -32.59 27.90
C PRO A 625 -4.49 -33.41 26.63
N PHE A 626 -3.32 -33.21 26.02
CA PHE A 626 -2.89 -33.95 24.84
C PHE A 626 -1.91 -35.05 25.20
N ASP A 627 -2.17 -36.28 24.78
CA ASP A 627 -1.23 -37.39 24.90
C ASP A 627 -0.13 -37.26 23.83
N ARG A 628 1.09 -36.96 24.29
CA ARG A 628 2.28 -36.73 23.46
C ARG A 628 2.73 -37.94 22.62
N GLU A 629 2.25 -39.15 22.92
CA GLU A 629 2.83 -40.41 22.40
C GLU A 629 2.13 -40.98 21.16
N ALA A 630 0.87 -40.63 20.89
CA ALA A 630 0.07 -41.31 19.86
C ALA A 630 0.54 -41.06 18.41
N ALA A 631 1.23 -39.95 18.13
CA ALA A 631 1.71 -39.60 16.79
C ALA A 631 3.11 -40.16 16.46
N ALA A 632 3.86 -40.65 17.46
CA ALA A 632 5.28 -40.98 17.32
C ALA A 632 5.57 -42.38 16.74
N THR A 633 4.56 -43.25 16.61
CA THR A 633 4.74 -44.69 16.36
C THR A 633 4.56 -45.14 14.91
N ARG A 634 4.17 -44.26 13.98
CA ARG A 634 3.99 -44.62 12.55
C ARG A 634 5.26 -44.34 11.74
N SER A 635 5.70 -45.32 10.94
CA SER A 635 6.77 -45.14 9.96
C SER A 635 6.29 -44.23 8.82
N SER A 636 7.16 -43.32 8.38
CA SER A 636 6.86 -42.40 7.28
C SER A 636 7.04 -43.11 5.93
N ARG A 637 6.03 -43.03 5.06
CA ARG A 637 6.05 -43.68 3.74
C ARG A 637 6.69 -42.80 2.66
N ASN A 638 6.68 -41.48 2.85
CA ASN A 638 7.19 -40.53 1.87
C ASN A 638 7.78 -39.25 2.49
N SER A 639 8.35 -38.40 1.63
CA SER A 639 8.97 -37.12 2.02
C SER A 639 8.03 -36.13 2.71
N LEU A 640 6.74 -36.09 2.33
CA LEU A 640 5.73 -35.22 2.94
C LEU A 640 5.39 -35.66 4.37
N GLU A 641 5.14 -36.95 4.61
CA GLU A 641 4.85 -37.48 5.95
C GLU A 641 6.04 -37.27 6.90
N ARG A 642 7.28 -37.38 6.41
CA ARG A 642 8.48 -37.04 7.18
C ARG A 642 8.46 -35.58 7.64
N LEU A 643 8.14 -34.66 6.74
CA LEU A 643 8.04 -33.24 7.06
C LEU A 643 6.93 -32.97 8.08
N MET A 644 5.75 -33.56 7.88
CA MET A 644 4.61 -33.41 8.80
C MET A 644 4.93 -33.91 10.21
N ARG A 645 5.58 -35.07 10.33
CA ARG A 645 6.02 -35.61 11.62
C ARG A 645 7.06 -34.72 12.30
N ARG A 646 7.97 -34.11 11.53
CA ARG A 646 8.97 -33.15 12.06
C ARG A 646 8.32 -31.91 12.64
N VAL A 647 7.21 -31.42 12.07
CA VAL A 647 6.43 -30.30 12.65
C VAL A 647 5.91 -30.66 14.04
N GLY A 648 5.35 -31.87 14.22
CA GLY A 648 4.75 -32.28 15.48
C GLY A 648 5.74 -32.66 16.59
N THR A 649 6.84 -33.34 16.25
CA THR A 649 7.66 -34.04 17.26
C THR A 649 9.14 -33.68 17.28
N ARG A 650 9.69 -33.08 16.21
CA ARG A 650 11.14 -32.84 16.03
C ARG A 650 12.04 -33.92 16.67
N HIS A 651 11.81 -35.18 16.37
CA HIS A 651 12.70 -36.24 16.88
C HIS A 651 14.04 -36.24 16.14
N ILE A 652 15.14 -36.32 16.89
CA ILE A 652 16.44 -36.75 16.37
C ILE A 652 16.41 -38.29 16.42
N GLY A 653 16.08 -38.92 15.29
CA GLY A 653 16.14 -40.38 15.14
C GLY A 653 17.51 -40.81 14.62
N LEU A 654 18.02 -41.94 15.12
CA LEU A 654 19.25 -42.61 14.66
C LEU A 654 18.96 -43.78 13.70
N GLU A 655 17.72 -43.93 13.22
CA GLU A 655 17.40 -44.97 12.23
C GLU A 655 17.89 -44.57 10.84
N PRO A 656 18.45 -45.51 10.04
CA PRO A 656 18.86 -45.23 8.67
C PRO A 656 17.66 -44.76 7.83
N GLU A 657 17.79 -43.63 7.16
CA GLU A 657 16.78 -42.99 6.30
C GLU A 657 16.62 -43.72 4.94
N GLY A 658 16.31 -45.02 4.95
CA GLY A 658 16.07 -45.82 3.74
C GLY A 658 14.59 -46.03 3.42
N GLU A 659 14.24 -45.98 2.13
CA GLU A 659 12.99 -46.47 1.50
C GLU A 659 11.71 -45.58 1.52
N ALA A 660 11.75 -44.30 1.87
CA ALA A 660 10.55 -43.44 1.73
C ALA A 660 10.50 -42.74 0.35
N GLU A 661 9.41 -42.94 -0.40
CA GLU A 661 9.18 -42.36 -1.73
C GLU A 661 9.25 -40.82 -1.69
N LEU A 662 9.75 -40.19 -2.76
CA LEU A 662 9.65 -38.73 -2.90
C LEU A 662 8.23 -38.38 -3.38
N SER A 663 7.60 -37.44 -2.69
CA SER A 663 6.31 -36.86 -3.09
C SER A 663 6.50 -35.41 -3.49
N ASP A 664 5.95 -35.06 -4.65
CA ASP A 664 5.68 -33.66 -4.98
C ASP A 664 4.37 -33.26 -4.28
N TRP A 665 4.40 -32.15 -3.56
CA TRP A 665 3.25 -31.69 -2.79
C TRP A 665 3.16 -30.17 -2.76
N ALA A 666 1.97 -29.61 -2.85
CA ALA A 666 1.72 -28.17 -2.71
C ALA A 666 0.82 -27.89 -1.50
N ALA A 667 0.83 -26.64 -1.05
CA ALA A 667 -0.06 -26.19 0.02
C ALA A 667 -0.71 -24.86 -0.33
N LEU A 668 -2.04 -24.82 -0.27
CA LEU A 668 -2.84 -23.61 -0.44
C LEU A 668 -3.41 -23.18 0.92
N THR A 669 -3.34 -21.88 1.23
CA THR A 669 -3.92 -21.32 2.46
C THR A 669 -5.10 -20.43 2.12
N LEU A 670 -6.26 -20.73 2.70
CA LEU A 670 -7.47 -19.94 2.61
C LEU A 670 -7.76 -19.33 3.98
N SER A 671 -8.35 -18.15 4.03
CA SER A 671 -8.75 -17.51 5.31
C SER A 671 -10.25 -17.32 5.40
N VAL A 672 -10.84 -17.75 6.52
CA VAL A 672 -12.27 -17.55 6.82
C VAL A 672 -12.40 -16.62 8.01
N THR A 673 -12.94 -15.43 7.75
CA THR A 673 -13.18 -14.40 8.77
C THR A 673 -14.66 -14.39 9.14
N THR A 674 -14.98 -14.65 10.41
CA THR A 674 -16.36 -14.65 10.91
C THR A 674 -16.61 -13.43 11.78
N LEU A 675 -17.67 -12.68 11.48
CA LEU A 675 -18.04 -11.46 12.19
C LEU A 675 -19.40 -11.60 12.89
N ARG A 676 -19.45 -11.34 14.19
CA ARG A 676 -20.67 -11.27 14.99
C ARG A 676 -20.82 -9.86 15.63
N PRO A 677 -21.61 -8.96 15.01
CA PRO A 677 -21.85 -7.63 15.58
C PRO A 677 -22.54 -7.69 16.95
N ARG A 678 -22.44 -6.60 17.73
CA ARG A 678 -23.26 -6.41 18.93
C ARG A 678 -24.64 -5.85 18.60
N PRO A 679 -25.67 -6.12 19.44
CA PRO A 679 -26.99 -5.48 19.31
C PRO A 679 -26.88 -3.95 19.36
N LYS A 680 -27.81 -3.26 18.70
CA LYS A 680 -27.93 -1.81 18.81
C LYS A 680 -28.70 -1.45 20.08
N ALA A 681 -28.27 -0.41 20.79
CA ALA A 681 -29.00 0.18 21.91
C ALA A 681 -29.81 1.40 21.43
N GLU A 682 -30.93 1.70 22.10
CA GLU A 682 -31.76 2.86 21.79
C GLU A 682 -31.18 4.14 22.39
N VAL A 683 -31.09 5.19 21.59
CA VAL A 683 -30.62 6.54 21.98
C VAL A 683 -31.81 7.50 21.97
N GLY A 684 -31.95 8.28 23.05
CA GLY A 684 -32.94 9.36 23.12
C GLY A 684 -33.39 9.65 24.56
N LYS A 685 -34.29 8.84 25.12
CA LYS A 685 -34.90 9.13 26.44
C LYS A 685 -34.06 8.69 27.64
N GLN A 686 -33.21 7.68 27.47
CA GLN A 686 -32.41 7.07 28.53
C GLN A 686 -30.95 6.94 28.09
N VAL A 687 -30.05 6.70 29.03
CA VAL A 687 -28.64 6.42 28.74
C VAL A 687 -28.57 5.12 27.95
N ALA A 688 -27.92 5.14 26.79
CA ALA A 688 -27.71 3.96 25.97
C ALA A 688 -26.35 3.34 26.29
N GLU A 689 -26.34 2.15 26.90
CA GLU A 689 -25.14 1.36 27.17
C GLU A 689 -24.76 0.55 25.93
N LEU A 690 -23.59 0.84 25.34
CA LEU A 690 -23.10 0.14 24.15
C LEU A 690 -22.14 -1.02 24.49
N GLY A 691 -21.83 -1.17 25.79
CA GLY A 691 -20.85 -2.10 26.32
C GLY A 691 -19.41 -1.60 26.19
N ASN A 692 -18.48 -2.28 26.88
CA ASN A 692 -17.06 -1.88 26.98
C ASN A 692 -16.87 -0.47 27.56
N GLY A 693 -17.74 -0.10 28.52
CA GLY A 693 -17.69 1.19 29.20
C GLY A 693 -18.06 2.39 28.33
N VAL A 694 -18.79 2.18 27.22
CA VAL A 694 -19.23 3.27 26.34
C VAL A 694 -20.71 3.56 26.53
N ARG A 695 -21.03 4.81 26.86
CA ARG A 695 -22.39 5.31 27.11
C ARG A 695 -22.74 6.45 26.18
N VAL A 696 -23.98 6.49 25.70
CA VAL A 696 -24.55 7.65 25.01
C VAL A 696 -25.59 8.28 25.93
N ARG A 697 -25.43 9.56 26.28
CA ARG A 697 -26.39 10.25 27.14
C ARG A 697 -27.73 10.49 26.41
N PRO A 698 -28.84 10.64 27.16
CA PRO A 698 -30.13 11.03 26.60
C PRO A 698 -30.04 12.33 25.80
N HIS A 699 -30.84 12.45 24.74
CA HIS A 699 -30.96 13.66 23.93
C HIS A 699 -32.44 14.00 23.72
N PRO A 700 -32.89 15.24 23.97
CA PRO A 700 -34.31 15.59 24.04
C PRO A 700 -35.05 15.45 22.70
N ALA A 701 -34.36 15.67 21.58
CA ALA A 701 -34.96 15.70 20.24
C ALA A 701 -34.46 14.58 19.30
N LEU A 702 -33.45 13.81 19.71
CA LEU A 702 -32.84 12.78 18.86
C LEU A 702 -33.35 11.40 19.27
N GLN A 703 -33.83 10.64 18.30
CA GLN A 703 -34.10 9.22 18.43
C GLN A 703 -33.26 8.48 17.40
N ALA A 704 -32.47 7.52 17.86
CA ALA A 704 -31.59 6.74 17.01
C ALA A 704 -31.29 5.37 17.66
N ARG A 705 -30.63 4.50 16.91
CA ARG A 705 -30.04 3.26 17.40
C ARG A 705 -28.53 3.26 17.22
N ALA A 706 -27.81 2.98 18.30
CA ALA A 706 -26.36 3.06 18.37
C ALA A 706 -25.70 1.69 18.60
N ARG A 707 -24.54 1.45 18.01
CA ARG A 707 -23.66 0.32 18.38
C ARG A 707 -22.20 0.65 18.14
N LEU A 708 -21.32 -0.11 18.79
CA LEU A 708 -19.89 -0.08 18.49
C LEU A 708 -19.56 -0.98 17.30
N ILE A 709 -18.69 -0.48 16.42
CA ILE A 709 -18.18 -1.19 15.25
C ILE A 709 -16.65 -1.06 15.14
N GLY A 710 -16.04 -1.97 14.39
CA GLY A 710 -14.61 -1.89 14.09
C GLY A 710 -14.30 -0.86 13.01
N LEU A 711 -13.10 -0.26 13.03
CA LEU A 711 -12.68 0.70 12.00
C LEU A 711 -12.80 0.17 10.55
N PRO A 712 -12.45 -1.10 10.23
CA PRO A 712 -12.68 -1.65 8.89
C PRO A 712 -14.15 -1.77 8.49
N GLN A 713 -15.07 -1.80 9.44
CA GLN A 713 -16.52 -1.77 9.19
C GLN A 713 -17.01 -0.32 8.99
N ALA A 714 -16.38 0.63 9.70
CA ALA A 714 -16.69 2.04 9.59
C ALA A 714 -16.39 2.59 8.18
N THR A 715 -15.38 2.05 7.52
CA THR A 715 -14.93 2.50 6.18
C THR A 715 -15.61 1.79 5.00
N ARG A 716 -16.50 0.83 5.25
CA ARG A 716 -17.28 0.17 4.18
C ARG A 716 -18.45 1.04 3.72
N GLY A 717 -18.57 1.24 2.41
CA GLY A 717 -19.61 2.09 1.79
C GLY A 717 -19.08 3.22 0.90
N GLY A 718 -17.79 3.19 0.52
CA GLY A 718 -17.17 4.19 -0.35
C GLY A 718 -16.44 5.33 0.38
N ALA A 719 -16.41 5.30 1.71
CA ALA A 719 -15.65 6.25 2.54
C ALA A 719 -14.33 5.62 3.02
N ASN A 720 -13.22 5.92 2.34
CA ASN A 720 -11.87 5.60 2.85
C ASN A 720 -11.61 6.35 4.16
N LEU A 721 -10.74 5.85 5.06
CA LEU A 721 -10.29 6.63 6.24
C LEU A 721 -9.96 8.08 5.84
N PRO A 722 -10.16 9.07 6.74
CA PRO A 722 -9.85 10.46 6.42
C PRO A 722 -8.42 10.52 5.90
N PRO A 723 -8.19 10.98 4.66
CA PRO A 723 -6.84 11.09 4.11
C PRO A 723 -5.93 11.83 5.09
N TYR A 724 -4.73 11.30 5.32
CA TYR A 724 -3.67 11.91 6.13
C TYR A 724 -3.91 11.97 7.65
N LEU A 725 -5.15 11.96 8.16
CA LEU A 725 -5.39 12.09 9.62
C LEU A 725 -4.67 11.04 10.48
N PRO A 726 -4.66 9.74 10.12
CA PRO A 726 -3.93 8.71 10.87
C PRO A 726 -2.40 8.78 10.71
N ASP A 727 -1.90 9.47 9.69
CA ASP A 727 -0.47 9.59 9.38
C ASP A 727 0.15 10.84 10.05
N LEU A 728 -0.65 11.61 10.78
CA LEU A 728 -0.24 12.86 11.41
C LEU A 728 0.34 12.63 12.81
N GLU A 729 1.50 13.22 13.06
CA GLU A 729 2.23 13.12 14.32
C GLU A 729 1.37 13.64 15.50
N GLY A 730 1.18 12.81 16.53
CA GLY A 730 0.37 13.16 17.71
C GLY A 730 -1.13 12.85 17.59
N VAL A 731 -1.57 12.22 16.50
CA VAL A 731 -2.94 11.70 16.36
C VAL A 731 -2.93 10.18 16.36
N GLU A 732 -3.73 9.57 17.22
CA GLU A 732 -3.90 8.11 17.23
C GLU A 732 -5.38 7.73 17.22
N PRO A 733 -5.78 6.62 16.58
CA PRO A 733 -7.14 6.11 16.70
C PRO A 733 -7.48 5.81 18.16
N PHE A 734 -8.59 6.36 18.66
CA PHE A 734 -9.06 6.10 20.02
C PHE A 734 -9.83 4.78 20.05
N ARG A 735 -9.19 3.74 20.56
CA ARG A 735 -9.73 2.36 20.51
C ARG A 735 -10.52 2.06 21.77
N LEU A 736 -11.81 1.80 21.60
CA LEU A 736 -12.76 1.45 22.66
C LEU A 736 -12.54 0.03 23.17
N THR A 737 -11.96 -0.83 22.33
CA THR A 737 -11.41 -2.13 22.76
C THR A 737 -10.06 -2.35 22.11
N PRO A 738 -9.11 -2.98 22.81
CA PRO A 738 -7.82 -3.30 22.22
C PRO A 738 -8.01 -4.30 21.05
N PRO A 739 -7.17 -4.28 20.00
CA PRO A 739 -7.25 -5.23 18.87
C PRO A 739 -6.84 -6.66 19.29
N GLN A 740 -7.51 -7.72 18.83
CA GLN A 740 -7.11 -9.13 19.08
C GLN A 740 -6.82 -9.85 17.79
N GLY A 741 -5.71 -10.58 17.71
CA GLY A 741 -5.40 -11.38 16.52
C GLY A 741 -5.32 -10.51 15.26
N ARG A 742 -6.28 -10.70 14.33
CA ARG A 742 -6.48 -9.83 13.15
C ARG A 742 -7.73 -8.94 13.23
N ASP A 743 -8.44 -8.91 14.35
CA ASP A 743 -9.52 -7.95 14.66
C ASP A 743 -8.90 -6.59 15.02
N ALA A 744 -9.32 -5.53 14.32
CA ALA A 744 -8.86 -4.17 14.56
C ALA A 744 -9.34 -3.59 15.92
N GLY A 745 -10.28 -4.27 16.59
CA GLY A 745 -10.95 -3.78 17.77
C GLY A 745 -12.06 -2.78 17.41
N LEU A 746 -12.95 -2.53 18.37
CA LEU A 746 -13.99 -1.51 18.26
C LEU A 746 -13.33 -0.13 18.43
N GLY A 747 -13.57 0.75 17.47
CA GLY A 747 -13.01 2.10 17.44
C GLY A 747 -13.89 3.11 16.73
N ALA A 748 -15.14 2.73 16.43
CA ALA A 748 -16.12 3.58 15.79
C ALA A 748 -17.51 3.29 16.36
N LEU A 749 -18.38 4.29 16.29
CA LEU A 749 -19.77 4.24 16.69
C LEU A 749 -20.64 4.39 15.44
N GLU A 750 -21.64 3.51 15.29
CA GLU A 750 -22.65 3.62 14.24
C GLU A 750 -23.97 4.07 14.84
N LEU A 751 -24.51 5.18 14.36
CA LEU A 751 -25.88 5.64 14.60
C LEU A 751 -26.73 5.34 13.37
N SER A 752 -27.90 4.75 13.55
CA SER A 752 -28.83 4.38 12.49
C SER A 752 -30.27 4.63 12.93
N GLU A 753 -31.22 4.56 12.01
CA GLU A 753 -32.64 4.84 12.33
C GLU A 753 -32.81 6.23 12.98
N ILE A 754 -32.04 7.21 12.47
CA ILE A 754 -31.99 8.58 13.00
C ILE A 754 -33.23 9.33 12.54
N ASN A 755 -34.00 9.87 13.48
CA ASN A 755 -35.20 10.66 13.19
C ASN A 755 -34.88 12.04 12.56
N ASP A 756 -33.94 12.78 13.15
CA ASP A 756 -33.48 14.09 12.68
C ASP A 756 -32.00 14.30 13.05
N PRO A 757 -31.06 14.21 12.09
CA PRO A 757 -29.64 14.45 12.37
C PRO A 757 -29.34 15.91 12.74
N LYS A 758 -30.23 16.88 12.42
CA LYS A 758 -30.06 18.29 12.80
C LYS A 758 -30.43 18.58 14.25
N ALA A 759 -31.04 17.63 14.95
CA ALA A 759 -31.35 17.75 16.36
C ALA A 759 -30.07 17.93 17.21
N VAL A 760 -28.95 17.35 16.76
CA VAL A 760 -27.64 17.54 17.40
C VAL A 760 -27.01 18.83 16.90
N SER A 761 -26.79 19.77 17.81
CA SER A 761 -26.25 21.10 17.54
C SER A 761 -25.29 21.54 18.66
N GLU A 762 -24.59 22.65 18.47
CA GLU A 762 -23.76 23.24 19.54
C GLU A 762 -24.59 23.56 20.80
N ALA A 763 -25.82 24.06 20.63
CA ALA A 763 -26.75 24.37 21.73
C ALA A 763 -27.35 23.12 22.39
N GLN A 764 -27.48 22.01 21.65
CA GLN A 764 -28.02 20.73 22.12
C GLN A 764 -27.13 19.59 21.62
N PRO A 765 -26.01 19.32 22.32
CA PRO A 765 -25.04 18.32 21.88
C PRO A 765 -25.48 16.90 22.24
N LEU A 766 -24.97 15.91 21.50
CA LEU A 766 -25.04 14.50 21.89
C LEU A 766 -23.75 14.11 22.62
N GLU A 767 -23.86 13.72 23.88
CA GLU A 767 -22.69 13.38 24.71
C GLU A 767 -22.42 11.88 24.73
N LEU A 768 -21.17 11.52 24.45
CA LEU A 768 -20.60 10.19 24.57
C LEU A 768 -19.69 10.14 25.79
N GLU A 769 -19.79 9.11 26.61
CA GLU A 769 -18.88 8.86 27.73
C GLU A 769 -18.16 7.52 27.55
N PHE A 770 -16.94 7.45 28.06
CA PHE A 770 -16.08 6.29 28.02
C PHE A 770 -15.47 6.06 29.41
N ASP A 771 -15.46 4.82 29.89
CA ASP A 771 -14.73 4.43 31.09
C ASP A 771 -13.19 4.48 30.90
N LEU A 772 -12.74 4.59 29.65
CA LEU A 772 -11.33 4.74 29.30
C LEU A 772 -10.82 6.13 29.74
N PRO A 773 -9.81 6.20 30.62
CA PRO A 773 -9.24 7.46 31.06
C PRO A 773 -8.45 8.13 29.93
N LEU A 774 -8.40 9.45 29.97
CA LEU A 774 -7.49 10.27 29.17
C LEU A 774 -6.48 10.96 30.08
N GLU A 775 -5.26 11.18 29.59
CA GLU A 775 -4.35 12.10 30.29
C GLU A 775 -4.97 13.51 30.34
N GLU A 776 -4.63 14.29 31.37
CA GLU A 776 -5.22 15.62 31.63
C GLU A 776 -5.21 16.55 30.39
N ARG A 777 -4.19 16.40 29.54
CA ARG A 777 -3.96 17.22 28.35
C ARG A 777 -4.38 16.54 27.05
N ASP A 778 -4.64 15.24 27.06
CA ASP A 778 -5.14 14.56 25.89
C ASP A 778 -6.54 15.06 25.56
N ARG A 779 -6.89 15.07 24.28
CA ARG A 779 -8.23 15.41 23.81
C ARG A 779 -8.74 14.34 22.87
N LEU A 780 -10.06 14.20 22.78
CA LEU A 780 -10.73 13.34 21.82
C LEU A 780 -11.37 14.17 20.72
N ILE A 781 -11.31 13.67 19.50
CA ILE A 781 -12.04 14.20 18.36
C ILE A 781 -12.91 13.11 17.75
N ALA A 782 -14.19 13.40 17.57
CA ALA A 782 -15.09 12.58 16.76
C ALA A 782 -15.12 13.11 15.33
N VAL A 783 -14.95 12.20 14.37
CA VAL A 783 -14.92 12.49 12.95
C VAL A 783 -15.94 11.62 12.23
N GLY A 784 -16.66 12.19 11.27
CA GLY A 784 -17.59 11.44 10.43
C GLY A 784 -17.62 11.94 9.00
N TYR A 785 -18.07 11.09 8.09
CA TYR A 785 -18.19 11.42 6.67
C TYR A 785 -19.59 11.94 6.36
N ASP A 786 -19.69 13.14 5.79
CA ASP A 786 -20.94 13.68 5.26
C ASP A 786 -21.15 13.23 3.82
N ALA A 787 -22.14 12.37 3.61
CA ALA A 787 -22.42 11.78 2.31
C ALA A 787 -22.91 12.80 1.27
N LYS A 788 -23.58 13.87 1.71
CA LYS A 788 -24.12 14.91 0.83
C LYS A 788 -23.02 15.85 0.35
N GLN A 789 -22.15 16.25 1.25
CA GLN A 789 -21.04 17.16 0.97
C GLN A 789 -19.82 16.42 0.41
N LYS A 790 -19.75 15.11 0.61
CA LYS A 790 -18.60 14.23 0.28
C LYS A 790 -17.32 14.68 0.98
N LEU A 791 -17.44 15.02 2.27
CA LEU A 791 -16.35 15.56 3.09
C LEU A 791 -16.30 14.88 4.46
N TRP A 792 -15.09 14.73 4.99
CA TRP A 792 -14.83 14.40 6.38
C TRP A 792 -14.99 15.62 7.27
N LEU A 793 -15.82 15.53 8.31
CA LEU A 793 -16.10 16.63 9.23
C LEU A 793 -15.76 16.23 10.67
N PRO A 794 -15.18 17.16 11.46
CA PRO A 794 -15.20 17.02 12.91
C PRO A 794 -16.65 17.18 13.38
N LEU A 795 -17.10 16.21 14.15
CA LEU A 795 -18.45 16.15 14.70
C LEU A 795 -18.52 16.70 16.12
N GLY A 796 -17.39 16.68 16.83
CA GLY A 796 -17.31 17.11 18.21
C GLY A 796 -15.96 16.81 18.84
N PHE A 797 -15.77 17.36 20.03
CA PHE A 797 -14.53 17.27 20.80
C PHE A 797 -14.79 16.78 22.21
N GLY A 798 -13.74 16.33 22.87
CA GLY A 798 -13.83 15.67 24.15
C GLY A 798 -12.54 15.70 24.94
N GLY A 799 -12.61 15.29 26.19
CA GLY A 799 -11.50 15.34 27.13
C GLY A 799 -11.69 14.37 28.31
N PRO A 800 -10.81 14.44 29.32
CA PRO A 800 -10.99 13.70 30.57
C PRO A 800 -12.27 14.16 31.29
N LEU A 801 -12.99 13.23 31.90
CA LEU A 801 -14.16 13.53 32.75
C LEU A 801 -13.67 14.21 34.04
N PRO A 802 -14.20 15.40 34.40
CA PRO A 802 -13.82 16.09 35.63
C PRO A 802 -14.41 15.38 36.85
N VAL A 803 -13.66 14.46 37.46
CA VAL A 803 -14.01 13.86 38.75
C VAL A 803 -12.92 14.21 39.77
N LYS A 804 -13.32 14.77 40.92
CA LYS A 804 -12.43 15.04 42.06
C LYS A 804 -11.92 13.72 42.65
N GLY A 805 -10.73 13.26 42.26
CA GLY A 805 -9.88 12.46 43.16
C GLY A 805 -9.25 11.16 42.66
N GLU A 806 -9.77 10.45 41.65
CA GLU A 806 -9.14 9.24 41.09
C GLU A 806 -9.46 9.10 39.59
N ALA A 807 -8.63 8.36 38.84
CA ALA A 807 -8.58 8.32 37.37
C ALA A 807 -9.96 8.25 36.70
N GLY A 808 -10.42 9.41 36.23
CA GLY A 808 -11.72 9.60 35.57
C GLY A 808 -11.73 9.01 34.16
N GLY A 809 -12.93 8.69 33.67
CA GLY A 809 -13.14 8.31 32.27
C GLY A 809 -12.90 9.48 31.30
N SER A 810 -13.40 9.36 30.08
CA SER A 810 -13.37 10.45 29.10
C SER A 810 -14.75 10.68 28.50
N TYR A 811 -14.93 11.81 27.83
CA TYR A 811 -16.17 12.13 27.13
C TYR A 811 -15.88 12.73 25.76
N VAL A 812 -16.88 12.71 24.87
CA VAL A 812 -16.92 13.50 23.64
C VAL A 812 -18.30 14.14 23.51
N ARG A 813 -18.32 15.44 23.27
CA ARG A 813 -19.52 16.23 23.00
C ARG A 813 -19.65 16.41 21.49
N LEU A 814 -20.64 15.76 20.90
CA LEU A 814 -20.97 15.91 19.47
C LEU A 814 -21.87 17.12 19.29
N GLU A 815 -21.42 18.09 18.50
CA GLU A 815 -22.11 19.35 18.24
C GLU A 815 -22.81 19.35 16.88
N ARG A 816 -22.61 18.30 16.08
CA ARG A 816 -23.29 18.08 14.81
C ARG A 816 -23.28 16.60 14.46
N LEU A 817 -24.25 16.16 13.67
CA LEU A 817 -24.19 14.90 12.94
C LEU A 817 -24.07 15.17 11.43
N PRO A 818 -23.29 14.35 10.69
CA PRO A 818 -23.21 14.47 9.25
C PRO A 818 -24.49 13.94 8.60
N THR A 819 -24.69 14.27 7.34
CA THR A 819 -25.74 13.63 6.53
C THR A 819 -25.48 12.13 6.46
N PRO A 820 -26.43 11.26 6.90
CA PRO A 820 -26.25 9.82 6.88
C PRO A 820 -25.90 9.28 5.49
N ALA A 821 -25.09 8.22 5.45
CA ALA A 821 -24.78 7.50 4.22
C ALA A 821 -25.62 6.21 4.15
N PRO A 822 -26.01 5.76 2.94
CA PRO A 822 -26.64 4.46 2.79
C PRO A 822 -25.67 3.36 3.21
N ALA A 823 -25.94 2.67 4.32
CA ALA A 823 -25.15 1.54 4.78
C ALA A 823 -25.88 0.23 4.45
N PRO A 824 -25.18 -0.80 3.96
CA PRO A 824 -25.78 -2.11 3.80
C PRO A 824 -26.26 -2.59 5.16
N LEU A 825 -27.55 -2.91 5.26
CA LEU A 825 -28.06 -3.71 6.37
C LEU A 825 -27.20 -4.98 6.45
N ALA A 826 -26.74 -5.32 7.65
CA ALA A 826 -26.07 -6.59 7.89
C ALA A 826 -27.06 -7.73 7.65
N GLY A 827 -27.21 -8.15 6.39
CA GLY A 827 -28.00 -9.31 6.00
C GLY A 827 -29.33 -9.08 5.26
N GLU A 828 -29.73 -7.86 4.92
CA GLU A 828 -30.98 -7.61 4.17
C GLU A 828 -30.73 -6.96 2.80
N ARG A 829 -31.64 -7.19 1.83
CA ARG A 829 -31.75 -6.35 0.62
C ARG A 829 -32.38 -5.02 1.03
N GLY A 830 -31.60 -4.13 1.62
CA GLY A 830 -31.98 -2.79 2.02
C GLY A 830 -30.77 -1.96 2.43
N LEU A 831 -30.84 -0.66 2.19
CA LEU A 831 -29.88 0.31 2.71
C LEU A 831 -30.56 1.05 3.86
N ILE A 832 -29.94 1.07 5.04
CA ILE A 832 -30.35 1.97 6.12
C ILE A 832 -29.33 3.09 6.15
N ASP A 833 -29.84 4.31 6.14
CA ASP A 833 -29.06 5.51 6.36
C ASP A 833 -28.44 5.47 7.76
N SER A 834 -27.10 5.46 7.83
CA SER A 834 -26.36 5.47 9.08
C SER A 834 -25.25 6.52 9.10
N VAL A 835 -24.97 7.04 10.29
CA VAL A 835 -23.83 7.90 10.59
C VAL A 835 -22.78 7.05 11.28
N LYS A 836 -21.55 7.08 10.75
CA LYS A 836 -20.41 6.38 11.32
C LYS A 836 -19.43 7.40 11.87
N LEU A 837 -19.21 7.34 13.17
CA LEU A 837 -18.30 8.22 13.90
C LEU A 837 -17.04 7.45 14.26
N MET A 838 -15.88 8.00 13.92
CA MET A 838 -14.58 7.51 14.34
C MET A 838 -14.01 8.43 15.40
N LEU A 839 -13.36 7.85 16.39
CA LEU A 839 -12.75 8.59 17.48
C LEU A 839 -11.23 8.58 17.30
N PHE A 840 -10.61 9.75 17.47
CA PHE A 840 -9.16 9.87 17.50
C PHE A 840 -8.75 10.59 18.79
N LYS A 841 -7.65 10.16 19.38
CA LYS A 841 -6.98 10.84 20.47
C LYS A 841 -5.95 11.80 19.89
N LEU A 842 -6.01 13.03 20.34
CA LEU A 842 -5.00 14.05 20.11
C LEU A 842 -4.10 14.02 21.34
N VAL A 843 -2.86 13.56 21.15
CA VAL A 843 -1.87 13.44 22.23
C VAL A 843 -1.44 14.85 22.66
N GLY A 844 -1.86 15.23 23.85
CA GLY A 844 -1.55 16.52 24.46
C GLY A 844 -0.16 16.48 25.09
N GLN A 845 0.90 16.38 24.27
CA GLN A 845 2.22 16.73 24.80
C GLN A 845 2.19 18.20 25.23
N LYS A 846 3.06 18.60 26.16
CA LYS A 846 3.36 20.03 26.36
C LYS A 846 3.48 20.63 24.96
N LEU A 847 2.66 21.63 24.63
CA LEU A 847 3.10 22.70 23.75
C LEU A 847 4.51 23.01 24.27
N GLY A 848 5.50 22.55 23.53
CA GLY A 848 6.88 22.56 23.96
C GLY A 848 7.35 23.99 23.91
N LEU A 849 6.89 24.81 24.85
CA LEU A 849 7.39 26.13 25.09
C LEU A 849 8.13 26.02 26.41
N PRO A 850 9.40 25.61 26.39
CA PRO A 850 10.25 25.52 27.59
C PRO A 850 10.64 26.91 28.13
N PHE A 851 9.82 27.94 27.91
CA PHE A 851 10.20 29.34 28.08
C PHE A 851 9.16 30.11 28.89
N ASP A 852 9.64 31.03 29.73
CA ASP A 852 8.83 32.00 30.44
C ASP A 852 8.37 33.11 29.48
N TYR A 853 7.07 33.24 29.26
CA TYR A 853 6.46 34.31 28.46
C TYR A 853 6.07 35.52 29.33
N PRO A 854 5.98 36.73 28.75
CA PRO A 854 6.39 37.10 27.39
C PRO A 854 7.91 37.27 27.27
N ARG A 855 8.46 36.99 26.09
CA ARG A 855 9.90 36.94 25.85
C ARG A 855 10.30 37.73 24.60
N LEU A 856 11.34 38.55 24.74
CA LEU A 856 12.02 39.21 23.62
C LEU A 856 13.40 38.56 23.44
N SER A 857 13.63 37.97 22.27
CA SER A 857 14.87 37.26 21.95
C SER A 857 15.60 37.90 20.79
N ALA A 858 16.92 37.88 20.83
CA ALA A 858 17.72 38.08 19.63
C ALA A 858 17.76 36.77 18.83
N ILE A 859 17.52 36.84 17.52
CA ILE A 859 17.47 35.65 16.66
C ILE A 859 18.58 35.66 15.61
N THR A 860 19.06 34.47 15.26
CA THR A 860 20.00 34.24 14.16
C THR A 860 19.50 33.10 13.29
N VAL A 861 19.64 33.23 11.97
CA VAL A 861 19.23 32.22 10.99
C VAL A 861 20.49 31.78 10.22
N PRO A 862 21.27 30.84 10.78
CA PRO A 862 22.54 30.42 10.17
C PRO A 862 22.35 29.64 8.87
N GLU A 863 21.24 28.92 8.73
CA GLU A 863 20.88 28.11 7.55
C GLU A 863 19.35 28.04 7.40
N LEU A 864 18.87 27.79 6.18
CA LEU A 864 17.45 27.75 5.87
C LEU A 864 16.72 26.69 6.72
N GLY A 865 15.69 27.11 7.47
CA GLY A 865 14.91 26.21 8.35
C GLY A 865 15.46 26.06 9.77
N LYS A 866 16.60 26.69 10.11
CA LYS A 866 17.16 26.70 11.47
C LYS A 866 17.18 28.12 12.04
N VAL A 867 16.47 28.31 13.15
CA VAL A 867 16.43 29.59 13.88
C VAL A 867 16.95 29.37 15.29
N GLU A 868 17.94 30.16 15.69
CA GLU A 868 18.54 30.15 17.02
C GLU A 868 18.07 31.37 17.81
N TYR A 869 17.72 31.16 19.09
CA TYR A 869 17.14 32.18 19.96
C TYR A 869 18.04 32.43 21.17
N GLU A 870 18.37 33.69 21.43
CA GLU A 870 19.06 34.15 22.66
C GLU A 870 18.05 34.88 23.57
N PRO A 871 17.59 34.25 24.68
CA PRO A 871 16.60 34.81 25.62
C PRO A 871 17.13 35.92 26.51
N ASP A 872 18.42 35.89 26.81
CA ASP A 872 18.94 36.56 28.00
C ASP A 872 18.83 38.08 27.84
N ALA A 873 18.08 38.71 28.74
CA ALA A 873 17.75 40.13 28.64
C ALA A 873 19.00 41.03 28.61
N ALA A 874 20.06 40.68 29.34
CA ALA A 874 21.30 41.45 29.37
C ALA A 874 22.04 41.34 28.02
N LYS A 875 22.09 40.13 27.44
CA LYS A 875 22.68 39.91 26.11
C LYS A 875 21.86 40.54 24.99
N VAL A 876 20.53 40.46 25.05
CA VAL A 876 19.63 41.14 24.09
C VAL A 876 19.87 42.64 24.14
N ARG A 877 19.88 43.24 25.33
CA ARG A 877 20.19 44.67 25.53
C ARG A 877 21.57 45.04 24.99
N ALA A 878 22.59 44.21 25.21
CA ALA A 878 23.93 44.45 24.69
C ALA A 878 23.99 44.41 23.15
N LYS A 879 23.23 43.52 22.50
CA LYS A 879 23.10 43.46 21.04
C LYS A 879 22.34 44.68 20.49
N VAL A 880 21.22 45.04 21.12
CA VAL A 880 20.42 46.22 20.74
C VAL A 880 21.23 47.51 20.86
N ALA A 881 22.07 47.65 21.89
CA ALA A 881 22.94 48.82 22.05
C ALA A 881 23.88 49.05 20.86
N ARG A 882 24.35 47.96 20.22
CA ARG A 882 25.29 48.00 19.07
C ARG A 882 24.61 48.13 17.72
N ALA A 883 23.34 47.75 17.62
CA ALA A 883 22.57 47.80 16.38
C ALA A 883 22.07 49.22 16.07
N LYS A 884 22.07 49.58 14.79
CA LYS A 884 21.44 50.80 14.26
C LYS A 884 20.13 50.49 13.55
N LYS A 885 20.04 49.37 12.83
CA LYS A 885 18.82 48.94 12.12
C LYS A 885 18.38 47.56 12.60
N VAL A 886 17.18 47.48 13.16
CA VAL A 886 16.63 46.30 13.83
C VAL A 886 15.29 45.89 13.22
N LEU A 887 15.10 44.58 12.99
CA LEU A 887 13.82 43.99 12.58
C LEU A 887 13.23 43.16 13.71
N LEU A 888 11.96 43.39 14.05
CA LEU A 888 11.23 42.64 15.07
C LEU A 888 10.11 41.81 14.44
N TYR A 889 10.11 40.50 14.71
CA TYR A 889 9.00 39.60 14.39
C TYR A 889 8.03 39.45 15.56
N VAL A 890 6.73 39.48 15.27
CA VAL A 890 5.65 39.25 16.25
C VAL A 890 4.66 38.22 15.70
N HIS A 891 4.49 37.09 16.40
CA HIS A 891 3.63 36.00 15.95
C HIS A 891 2.13 36.23 16.21
N GLY A 892 1.27 35.46 15.55
CA GLY A 892 -0.18 35.46 15.74
C GLY A 892 -0.68 34.51 16.83
N ILE A 893 -1.91 34.01 16.69
CA ILE A 893 -2.58 33.11 17.64
C ILE A 893 -1.93 31.71 17.77
N LEU A 894 -0.91 31.39 16.96
CA LEU A 894 -0.24 30.08 16.97
C LEU A 894 1.04 30.01 17.83
N GLY A 895 1.41 31.09 18.52
CA GLY A 895 2.23 31.01 19.74
C GLY A 895 3.77 31.02 19.59
N HIS A 896 4.35 31.07 18.39
CA HIS A 896 5.80 31.25 18.24
C HIS A 896 6.20 31.95 16.93
N THR A 897 7.24 32.76 16.99
CA THR A 897 7.87 33.44 15.84
C THR A 897 8.69 32.54 14.94
N LYS A 898 8.86 31.26 15.25
CA LYS A 898 9.80 30.38 14.52
C LYS A 898 9.43 30.27 13.05
N ASP A 899 8.14 30.17 12.78
CA ASP A 899 7.58 30.05 11.43
C ASP A 899 7.71 31.38 10.64
N LEU A 900 7.78 32.51 11.32
CA LEU A 900 8.05 33.81 10.70
C LEU A 900 9.55 34.04 10.48
N ALA A 901 10.37 33.66 11.46
CA ALA A 901 11.79 33.96 11.54
C ALA A 901 12.62 33.24 10.46
N TYR A 902 12.22 32.05 10.00
CA TYR A 902 12.95 31.35 8.93
C TYR A 902 12.98 32.18 7.63
N SER A 903 11.94 33.00 7.39
CA SER A 903 11.85 33.86 6.20
C SER A 903 12.98 34.88 6.10
N ALA A 904 13.63 35.22 7.22
CA ALA A 904 14.72 36.17 7.26
C ALA A 904 15.91 35.71 6.40
N GLY A 905 16.19 34.41 6.38
CA GLY A 905 17.29 33.80 5.60
C GLY A 905 16.90 33.36 4.19
N SER A 906 15.63 33.43 3.82
CA SER A 906 15.14 33.03 2.50
C SER A 906 15.53 34.05 1.44
N LYS A 907 16.19 33.59 0.36
CA LYS A 907 16.51 34.43 -0.79
C LYS A 907 15.30 34.56 -1.71
N VAL A 908 14.99 35.80 -2.09
CA VAL A 908 13.88 36.13 -2.97
C VAL A 908 14.39 36.91 -4.17
N ARG A 909 13.85 36.60 -5.35
CA ARG A 909 14.18 37.31 -6.59
C ARG A 909 13.46 38.66 -6.64
N LEU A 910 14.24 39.74 -6.69
CA LEU A 910 13.77 41.11 -6.81
C LEU A 910 14.37 41.71 -8.08
N GLY A 911 13.65 41.58 -9.21
CA GLY A 911 14.16 41.97 -10.53
C GLY A 911 15.27 41.04 -11.03
N GLU A 912 16.45 41.58 -11.32
CA GLU A 912 17.63 40.83 -11.80
C GLU A 912 18.51 40.24 -10.67
N GLY A 913 18.27 40.60 -9.40
CA GLY A 913 19.05 40.13 -8.25
C GLY A 913 18.25 39.31 -7.23
N GLU A 914 18.95 38.55 -6.40
CA GLU A 914 18.40 37.88 -5.22
C GLU A 914 18.80 38.63 -3.96
N ALA A 915 17.93 38.63 -2.96
CA ALA A 915 18.26 39.15 -1.64
C ALA A 915 17.49 38.44 -0.53
N ALA A 916 18.08 38.36 0.65
CA ALA A 916 17.43 37.89 1.87
C ALA A 916 17.07 39.07 2.78
N LEU A 917 15.97 38.93 3.53
CA LEU A 917 15.51 40.02 4.39
C LEU A 917 16.54 40.35 5.50
N GLN A 918 17.25 39.36 6.01
CA GLN A 918 18.29 39.55 7.03
C GLN A 918 19.51 40.37 6.58
N GLU A 919 19.78 40.46 5.27
CA GLU A 919 20.94 41.19 4.74
C GLU A 919 20.82 42.72 4.95
N GLY A 920 19.62 43.21 5.25
CA GLY A 920 19.34 44.64 5.44
C GLY A 920 19.33 45.13 6.90
N TYR A 921 19.67 44.28 7.89
CA TYR A 921 19.54 44.59 9.32
C TYR A 921 20.77 44.16 10.13
N ASP A 922 21.09 44.93 11.17
CA ASP A 922 22.18 44.60 12.11
C ASP A 922 21.76 43.55 13.15
N LEU A 923 20.45 43.50 13.44
CA LEU A 923 19.87 42.63 14.46
C LEU A 923 18.44 42.24 14.10
N LEU A 924 18.14 40.97 14.31
CA LEU A 924 16.79 40.44 14.26
C LEU A 924 16.32 40.13 15.69
N LEU A 925 15.09 40.50 15.99
CA LEU A 925 14.41 40.24 17.25
C LEU A 925 13.13 39.42 17.01
N ALA A 926 12.77 38.61 17.99
CA ALA A 926 11.51 37.90 18.06
C ALA A 926 10.82 38.21 19.38
N PHE A 927 9.54 38.56 19.30
CA PHE A 927 8.67 38.66 20.47
C PHE A 927 7.69 37.48 20.48
N ASP A 928 7.89 36.60 21.46
CA ASP A 928 7.01 35.47 21.70
C ASP A 928 6.19 35.72 22.98
N TYR A 929 4.88 35.49 22.93
CA TYR A 929 3.94 35.86 24.00
C TYR A 929 2.80 34.85 24.14
N GLU A 930 2.18 34.84 25.32
CA GLU A 930 1.01 34.02 25.61
C GLU A 930 -0.24 34.69 25.02
N ASN A 931 -0.99 33.97 24.21
CA ASN A 931 -1.91 34.52 23.23
C ASN A 931 -3.36 34.04 23.38
N ILE A 932 -3.68 33.35 24.49
CA ILE A 932 -5.00 32.80 24.77
C ILE A 932 -5.57 33.51 26.01
N HIS A 933 -4.86 33.48 27.13
CA HIS A 933 -5.36 34.00 28.42
C HIS A 933 -5.05 35.48 28.65
N THR A 934 -3.98 35.97 28.04
CA THR A 934 -3.54 37.37 28.14
C THR A 934 -4.21 38.20 27.05
N SER A 935 -4.88 39.30 27.44
CA SER A 935 -5.56 40.17 26.49
C SER A 935 -4.60 40.76 25.45
N ILE A 936 -5.11 41.16 24.27
CA ILE A 936 -4.29 41.75 23.21
C ILE A 936 -3.68 43.07 23.70
N LYS A 937 -4.44 43.83 24.50
CA LYS A 937 -3.99 45.07 25.13
C LYS A 937 -2.82 44.85 26.08
N ASP A 938 -2.94 43.85 26.96
CA ASP A 938 -1.88 43.55 27.94
C ASP A 938 -0.62 43.03 27.26
N ASN A 939 -0.76 42.21 26.22
CA ASN A 939 0.36 41.81 25.38
C ASN A 939 1.03 43.00 24.67
N GLY A 940 0.25 43.99 24.21
CA GLY A 940 0.78 45.24 23.64
C GLY A 940 1.59 46.05 24.66
N ARG A 941 1.10 46.14 25.90
CA ARG A 941 1.82 46.79 27.02
C ARG A 941 3.11 46.04 27.38
N LEU A 942 3.04 44.71 27.44
CA LEU A 942 4.21 43.87 27.73
C LEU A 942 5.27 43.96 26.63
N LEU A 943 4.85 44.03 25.36
CA LEU A 943 5.74 44.28 24.23
C LEU A 943 6.49 45.61 24.40
N ARG A 944 5.77 46.70 24.74
CA ARG A 944 6.38 48.00 25.03
C ARG A 944 7.46 47.89 26.11
N GLN A 945 7.12 47.29 27.25
CA GLN A 945 8.03 47.14 28.39
C GLN A 945 9.29 46.35 28.04
N LYS A 946 9.17 45.27 27.25
CA LYS A 946 10.33 44.48 26.82
C LYS A 946 11.25 45.25 25.87
N LEU A 947 10.69 46.06 24.96
CA LEU A 947 11.48 46.90 24.06
C LEU A 947 12.20 48.02 24.83
N GLU A 948 11.55 48.66 25.80
CA GLU A 948 12.19 49.64 26.69
C GLU A 948 13.35 49.02 27.48
N ALA A 949 13.11 47.86 28.08
CA ALA A 949 14.15 47.14 28.83
C ALA A 949 15.35 46.74 27.95
N ALA A 950 15.11 46.48 26.65
CA ALA A 950 16.15 46.20 25.68
C ALA A 950 16.91 47.46 25.19
N GLY A 951 16.40 48.65 25.47
CA GLY A 951 17.06 49.93 25.20
C GLY A 951 16.47 50.74 24.04
N PHE A 952 15.23 50.45 23.62
CA PHE A 952 14.49 51.29 22.66
C PHE A 952 13.78 52.45 23.35
N GLY A 953 13.81 53.62 22.73
CA GLY A 953 13.15 54.80 23.26
C GLY A 953 13.29 56.03 22.37
N PRO A 954 12.60 57.14 22.70
CA PRO A 954 12.63 58.35 21.87
C PRO A 954 14.06 58.88 21.70
N GLY A 955 14.49 59.08 20.44
CA GLY A 955 15.82 59.62 20.14
C GLY A 955 16.98 58.65 20.40
N ASP A 956 16.71 57.33 20.44
CA ASP A 956 17.74 56.29 20.57
C ASP A 956 18.70 56.19 19.36
N GLY A 957 18.39 56.89 18.26
CA GLY A 957 19.17 56.91 17.03
C GLY A 957 19.13 55.59 16.27
N LYS A 958 18.11 54.75 16.53
CA LYS A 958 17.92 53.44 15.89
C LYS A 958 16.76 53.50 14.90
N THR A 959 16.76 52.54 13.99
CA THR A 959 15.64 52.24 13.09
C THR A 959 15.06 50.89 13.49
N LEU A 960 13.84 50.87 14.01
CA LEU A 960 13.10 49.67 14.39
C LEU A 960 11.93 49.43 13.43
N HIS A 961 12.02 48.36 12.64
CA HIS A 961 10.93 47.88 11.81
C HIS A 961 10.26 46.67 12.46
N VAL A 962 8.92 46.63 12.42
CA VAL A 962 8.12 45.55 13.01
C VAL A 962 7.39 44.81 11.90
N VAL A 963 7.56 43.49 11.83
CA VAL A 963 6.82 42.59 10.95
C VAL A 963 5.97 41.68 11.81
N ALA A 964 4.66 41.89 11.74
CA ALA A 964 3.69 41.23 12.58
C ALA A 964 2.64 40.48 11.75
N HIS A 965 2.26 39.30 12.24
CA HIS A 965 1.29 38.43 11.57
C HIS A 965 0.02 38.27 12.41
N SER A 966 -1.15 38.28 11.76
CA SER A 966 -2.43 37.96 12.38
C SER A 966 -2.67 38.81 13.65
N MET A 967 -3.05 38.19 14.76
CA MET A 967 -3.24 38.82 16.07
C MET A 967 -2.00 39.59 16.57
N GLY A 968 -0.79 39.16 16.20
CA GLY A 968 0.45 39.86 16.54
C GLY A 968 0.50 41.28 15.96
N GLY A 969 -0.19 41.51 14.84
CA GLY A 969 -0.35 42.86 14.31
C GLY A 969 -1.28 43.73 15.16
N LEU A 970 -2.30 43.18 15.81
CA LEU A 970 -3.14 43.92 16.76
C LEU A 970 -2.36 44.25 18.04
N VAL A 971 -1.56 43.31 18.54
CA VAL A 971 -0.61 43.53 19.65
C VAL A 971 0.36 44.68 19.32
N SER A 972 0.96 44.64 18.12
CA SER A 972 1.91 45.65 17.65
C SER A 972 1.24 47.01 17.45
N ARG A 973 0.03 47.05 16.89
CA ARG A 973 -0.76 48.28 16.74
C ARG A 973 -1.12 48.89 18.08
N TRP A 974 -1.56 48.08 19.06
CA TRP A 974 -1.85 48.59 20.41
C TRP A 974 -0.59 49.20 21.04
N MET A 975 0.55 48.51 20.94
CA MET A 975 1.84 49.02 21.44
C MET A 975 2.21 50.37 20.81
N VAL A 976 2.05 50.50 19.48
CA VAL A 976 2.38 51.71 18.73
C VAL A 976 1.40 52.86 19.01
N GLU A 977 0.10 52.59 18.91
CA GLU A 977 -0.96 53.59 18.86
C GLU A 977 -1.45 54.01 20.26
N GLN A 978 -1.38 53.11 21.25
CA GLN A 978 -1.92 53.34 22.60
C GLN A 978 -0.83 53.37 23.69
N GLU A 979 0.27 52.62 23.55
CA GLU A 979 1.32 52.52 24.59
C GLU A 979 2.57 53.37 24.28
N GLY A 980 2.44 54.36 23.38
CA GLY A 980 3.50 55.31 23.05
C GLY A 980 4.63 54.74 22.17
N GLY A 981 4.42 53.57 21.56
CA GLY A 981 5.38 52.91 20.68
C GLY A 981 5.81 53.76 19.47
N LYS A 982 4.94 54.65 19.01
CA LYS A 982 5.21 55.59 17.90
C LYS A 982 6.47 56.44 18.05
N ALA A 983 7.05 56.56 19.26
CA ALA A 983 8.23 57.39 19.48
C ALA A 983 9.57 56.72 19.08
N PHE A 984 9.58 55.41 18.81
CA PHE A 984 10.79 54.63 18.50
C PHE A 984 10.53 53.45 17.54
N VAL A 985 9.34 53.37 16.93
CA VAL A 985 9.04 52.44 15.84
C VAL A 985 8.99 53.23 14.54
N ASP A 986 9.78 52.82 13.57
CA ASP A 986 9.96 53.56 12.31
C ASP A 986 9.08 53.02 11.18
N HIS A 987 8.72 51.73 11.22
CA HIS A 987 7.82 51.13 10.21
C HIS A 987 7.09 49.93 10.81
N LEU A 988 5.77 49.91 10.68
CA LEU A 988 4.95 48.76 11.02
C LEU A 988 4.42 48.04 9.77
N ILE A 989 4.77 46.77 9.61
CA ILE A 989 4.22 45.86 8.60
C ILE A 989 3.30 44.85 9.28
N VAL A 990 2.04 44.82 8.85
CA VAL A 990 1.03 43.88 9.34
C VAL A 990 0.51 43.01 8.21
N MET A 991 0.43 41.69 8.46
CA MET A 991 0.04 40.69 7.47
C MET A 991 -1.12 39.85 7.98
N GLY A 992 -2.23 39.82 7.23
CA GLY A 992 -3.45 39.12 7.65
C GLY A 992 -4.08 39.64 8.93
N THR A 993 -3.59 40.76 9.49
CA THR A 993 -4.05 41.27 10.78
C THR A 993 -5.49 41.76 10.69
N PRO A 994 -6.43 41.20 11.48
CA PRO A 994 -7.87 41.51 11.38
C PRO A 994 -8.19 42.86 12.04
N SER A 995 -7.75 43.96 11.43
CA SER A 995 -7.93 45.33 11.94
C SER A 995 -9.40 45.76 12.05
N GLY A 996 -10.29 45.16 11.25
CA GLY A 996 -11.75 45.32 11.32
C GLY A 996 -12.47 44.15 12.00
N GLY A 997 -11.72 43.21 12.58
CA GLY A 997 -12.22 42.03 13.27
C GLY A 997 -12.29 40.76 12.43
N SER A 998 -12.48 39.63 13.10
CA SER A 998 -12.48 38.29 12.53
C SER A 998 -13.84 37.63 12.76
N PRO A 999 -14.49 37.02 11.75
CA PRO A 999 -15.82 36.43 11.89
C PRO A 999 -15.85 35.12 12.69
N TRP A 1000 -14.69 34.59 13.09
CA TRP A 1000 -14.60 33.41 13.94
C TRP A 1000 -15.12 33.74 15.35
N ALA A 1001 -16.18 33.06 15.79
CA ALA A 1001 -16.81 33.35 17.09
C ALA A 1001 -16.06 32.73 18.28
N SER A 1002 -15.16 31.77 18.05
CA SER A 1002 -14.32 31.14 19.08
C SER A 1002 -13.09 30.45 18.50
N VAL A 1003 -12.10 30.14 19.35
CA VAL A 1003 -10.94 29.28 19.00
C VAL A 1003 -11.40 27.96 18.40
N GLN A 1004 -12.46 27.36 18.95
CA GLN A 1004 -12.97 26.06 18.56
C GLN A 1004 -13.53 26.03 17.13
N GLN A 1005 -14.25 27.08 16.71
CA GLN A 1005 -14.79 27.18 15.36
C GLN A 1005 -13.67 27.28 14.32
N PHE A 1006 -12.61 28.00 14.65
CA PHE A 1006 -11.42 28.10 13.83
C PHE A 1006 -10.66 26.77 13.74
N ALA A 1007 -10.39 26.13 14.88
CA ALA A 1007 -9.70 24.83 14.95
C ALA A 1007 -10.46 23.71 14.22
N SER A 1008 -11.79 23.63 14.40
CA SER A 1008 -12.64 22.66 13.71
C SER A 1008 -12.64 22.85 12.19
N THR A 1009 -12.57 24.09 11.73
CA THR A 1009 -12.48 24.42 10.31
C THR A 1009 -11.14 23.99 9.72
N ALA A 1010 -10.04 24.30 10.40
CA ALA A 1010 -8.69 23.88 10.00
C ALA A 1010 -8.58 22.35 9.89
N LEU A 1011 -9.17 21.63 10.86
CA LEU A 1011 -9.25 20.17 10.86
C LEU A 1011 -10.01 19.62 9.65
N ALA A 1012 -11.18 20.19 9.35
CA ALA A 1012 -11.99 19.78 8.21
C ALA A 1012 -11.23 19.97 6.89
N LEU A 1013 -10.49 21.07 6.72
CA LEU A 1013 -9.68 21.30 5.52
C LEU A 1013 -8.53 20.29 5.41
N GLY A 1014 -7.81 20.03 6.51
CA GLY A 1014 -6.72 19.05 6.56
C GLY A 1014 -7.17 17.63 6.22
N MET A 1015 -8.25 17.15 6.83
CA MET A 1015 -8.80 15.81 6.61
C MET A 1015 -9.28 15.56 5.17
N ASN A 1016 -9.56 16.60 4.40
CA ASN A 1016 -10.06 16.49 3.02
C ASN A 1016 -8.99 16.75 1.96
N GLY A 1017 -7.71 16.53 2.31
CA GLY A 1017 -6.61 16.48 1.35
C GLY A 1017 -6.03 17.82 0.94
N ALA A 1018 -6.39 18.91 1.62
CA ALA A 1018 -5.69 20.18 1.48
C ALA A 1018 -4.38 20.17 2.30
N ALA A 1019 -3.48 19.20 2.07
CA ALA A 1019 -2.26 19.02 2.86
C ALA A 1019 -1.28 20.21 2.78
N ALA A 1020 -1.30 20.97 1.68
CA ALA A 1020 -0.58 22.25 1.58
C ALA A 1020 -1.17 23.34 2.50
N LEU A 1021 -2.43 23.19 2.91
CA LEU A 1021 -3.11 23.99 3.94
C LEU A 1021 -3.25 23.20 5.27
N ALA A 1022 -2.62 22.02 5.39
CA ALA A 1022 -2.76 21.18 6.58
C ALA A 1022 -2.00 21.85 7.71
N TRP A 1023 -2.75 22.60 8.49
CA TRP A 1023 -2.36 23.09 9.79
C TRP A 1023 -1.63 22.01 10.58
N PRO A 1024 -0.45 22.30 11.15
CA PRO A 1024 0.18 21.39 12.09
C PRO A 1024 -0.80 21.07 13.22
N LEU A 1025 -1.25 19.83 13.32
CA LEU A 1025 -2.26 19.40 14.29
C LEU A 1025 -1.83 19.61 15.75
N ARG A 1026 -0.53 19.70 16.02
CA ARG A 1026 0.01 20.18 17.30
C ARG A 1026 -0.55 21.55 17.68
N LEU A 1027 -0.71 22.45 16.70
CA LEU A 1027 -1.23 23.80 16.89
C LEU A 1027 -2.75 23.78 17.08
N VAL A 1028 -3.48 22.94 16.33
CA VAL A 1028 -4.92 22.74 16.50
C VAL A 1028 -5.25 22.10 17.86
N GLY A 1029 -4.48 21.09 18.30
CA GLY A 1029 -4.62 20.45 19.60
C GLY A 1029 -4.37 21.42 20.75
N GLY A 1030 -3.38 22.31 20.60
CA GLY A 1030 -3.12 23.41 21.54
C GLY A 1030 -4.29 24.41 21.64
N LEU A 1031 -4.87 24.78 20.49
CA LEU A 1031 -6.06 25.64 20.42
C LEU A 1031 -7.30 24.99 21.06
N LEU A 1032 -7.50 23.68 20.91
CA LEU A 1032 -8.61 22.95 21.53
C LEU A 1032 -8.46 22.78 23.04
N GLY A 1033 -7.23 22.67 23.56
CA GLY A 1033 -6.95 22.59 25.00
C GLY A 1033 -7.27 23.89 25.76
N ALA A 1034 -7.33 25.02 25.06
CA ALA A 1034 -7.63 26.33 25.62
C ALA A 1034 -9.12 26.65 25.77
N VAL A 1035 -10.00 25.92 25.07
CA VAL A 1035 -11.46 26.16 25.03
C VAL A 1035 -12.12 25.98 26.41
N GLU A 1036 -11.50 25.22 27.32
CA GLU A 1036 -12.02 25.00 28.68
C GLU A 1036 -11.77 26.17 29.64
N ALA A 1037 -11.02 27.21 29.24
CA ALA A 1037 -10.68 28.36 30.09
C ALA A 1037 -10.91 29.70 29.36
N VAL A 1038 -11.79 30.53 29.95
CA VAL A 1038 -12.22 31.89 29.56
C VAL A 1038 -11.35 32.59 28.48
N ASP A 1039 -11.96 32.83 27.32
CA ASP A 1039 -11.36 33.26 26.05
C ASP A 1039 -11.29 34.80 25.90
N ASN A 1040 -10.41 35.47 26.68
CA ASN A 1040 -10.38 36.95 26.75
C ASN A 1040 -9.84 37.66 25.48
N SER A 1041 -9.06 36.98 24.64
CA SER A 1041 -8.32 37.60 23.53
C SER A 1041 -9.09 37.60 22.20
N LEU A 1042 -9.94 36.59 21.95
CA LEU A 1042 -10.77 36.52 20.74
C LEU A 1042 -12.03 37.38 20.81
N ASP A 1043 -12.56 37.63 22.01
CA ASP A 1043 -13.61 38.63 22.24
C ASP A 1043 -13.15 40.03 21.79
N GLU A 1044 -11.87 40.36 21.99
CA GLU A 1044 -11.28 41.61 21.50
C GLU A 1044 -11.15 41.63 19.96
N MET A 1045 -11.12 40.49 19.28
CA MET A 1045 -11.04 40.38 17.82
C MET A 1045 -12.40 40.32 17.11
N GLN A 1046 -13.51 40.21 17.85
CA GLN A 1046 -14.84 40.20 17.23
C GLN A 1046 -15.12 41.53 16.51
N PRO A 1047 -15.72 41.51 15.31
CA PRO A 1047 -16.11 42.73 14.61
C PRO A 1047 -16.98 43.62 15.51
N GLY A 1048 -16.53 44.86 15.71
CA GLY A 1048 -17.24 45.83 16.57
C GLY A 1048 -16.93 45.72 18.07
N SER A 1049 -15.91 44.94 18.48
CA SER A 1049 -15.42 44.93 19.86
C SER A 1049 -14.99 46.34 20.33
N GLU A 1050 -15.07 46.60 21.64
CA GLU A 1050 -14.59 47.87 22.20
C GLU A 1050 -13.07 48.08 21.99
N PHE A 1051 -12.29 46.98 21.92
CA PHE A 1051 -10.88 47.03 21.57
C PHE A 1051 -10.66 47.59 20.15
N LEU A 1052 -11.34 47.02 19.14
CA LEU A 1052 -11.17 47.46 17.75
C LEU A 1052 -11.73 48.86 17.53
N LYS A 1053 -12.82 49.24 18.21
CA LYS A 1053 -13.31 50.62 18.21
C LYS A 1053 -12.25 51.58 18.75
N THR A 1054 -11.60 51.25 19.86
CA THR A 1054 -10.53 52.07 20.45
C THR A 1054 -9.34 52.22 19.49
N LEU A 1055 -8.90 51.12 18.87
CA LEU A 1055 -7.85 51.17 17.84
C LEU A 1055 -8.27 51.96 16.59
N GLY A 1056 -9.54 51.88 16.18
CA GLY A 1056 -10.08 52.62 15.05
C GLY A 1056 -10.09 54.15 15.24
N HIS A 1057 -10.24 54.62 16.49
CA HIS A 1057 -10.22 56.04 16.85
C HIS A 1057 -8.87 56.52 17.38
N SER A 1058 -7.81 55.72 17.24
CA SER A 1058 -6.49 56.09 17.72
C SER A 1058 -5.94 57.30 16.94
N PRO A 1059 -5.29 58.27 17.61
CA PRO A 1059 -4.58 59.34 16.92
C PRO A 1059 -3.55 58.79 15.92
N ASP A 1060 -3.30 59.52 14.84
CA ASP A 1060 -2.32 59.14 13.84
C ASP A 1060 -0.92 58.95 14.49
N PRO A 1061 -0.30 57.76 14.39
CA PRO A 1061 1.03 57.51 14.93
C PRO A 1061 2.13 58.22 14.13
N ALA A 1062 1.81 58.77 12.95
CA ALA A 1062 2.72 59.51 12.09
C ALA A 1062 3.95 58.72 11.61
N LEU A 1063 3.79 57.40 11.38
CA LEU A 1063 4.83 56.51 10.86
C LEU A 1063 4.32 55.60 9.73
N PRO A 1064 5.19 55.15 8.81
CA PRO A 1064 4.86 54.22 7.72
C PRO A 1064 4.15 52.93 8.16
N TYR A 1065 3.00 52.65 7.53
CA TYR A 1065 2.28 51.38 7.66
C TYR A 1065 2.27 50.64 6.32
N THR A 1066 2.63 49.35 6.33
CA THR A 1066 2.39 48.45 5.20
C THR A 1066 1.47 47.33 5.63
N VAL A 1067 0.37 47.16 4.89
CA VAL A 1067 -0.73 46.28 5.28
C VAL A 1067 -0.95 45.29 4.15
N ILE A 1068 -0.66 44.02 4.40
CA ILE A 1068 -0.72 42.97 3.39
C ILE A 1068 -1.91 42.06 3.70
N ALA A 1069 -2.91 42.09 2.83
CA ALA A 1069 -4.10 41.26 2.90
C ALA A 1069 -4.02 40.09 1.90
N GLY A 1070 -4.29 38.88 2.38
CA GLY A 1070 -4.31 37.67 1.59
C GLY A 1070 -5.68 37.37 1.02
N THR A 1071 -5.71 36.66 -0.11
CA THR A 1071 -6.91 36.04 -0.66
C THR A 1071 -6.66 34.57 -0.93
N ALA A 1072 -7.37 33.69 -0.22
CA ALA A 1072 -7.35 32.24 -0.37
C ALA A 1072 -7.93 31.75 -1.72
N SER A 1073 -8.43 32.66 -2.56
CA SER A 1073 -8.97 32.40 -3.89
C SER A 1073 -8.01 32.79 -5.03
N VAL A 1074 -7.40 31.76 -5.62
CA VAL A 1074 -7.04 31.60 -7.05
C VAL A 1074 -6.48 32.83 -7.79
N LYS A 1075 -5.15 33.00 -7.82
CA LYS A 1075 -4.50 33.59 -9.00
C LYS A 1075 -4.16 32.47 -10.00
N ARG A 1076 -4.82 32.50 -11.17
CA ARG A 1076 -4.33 31.94 -12.43
C ARG A 1076 -3.05 32.71 -12.81
N GLY A 1077 -1.93 32.33 -12.23
CA GLY A 1077 -0.61 32.89 -12.52
C GLY A 1077 0.34 31.76 -12.88
N SER A 1078 0.86 31.81 -14.10
CA SER A 1078 1.77 30.83 -14.67
C SER A 1078 3.09 30.77 -13.89
N SER A 1079 3.25 29.77 -13.01
CA SER A 1079 4.56 29.15 -12.69
C SER A 1079 4.53 28.07 -11.60
N ALA A 1080 3.44 27.86 -10.86
CA ALA A 1080 3.42 26.80 -9.84
C ALA A 1080 3.36 25.39 -10.47
N LYS A 1081 4.50 24.68 -10.44
CA LYS A 1081 4.63 23.30 -10.93
C LYS A 1081 3.77 22.33 -10.10
N SER A 1082 2.84 21.67 -10.81
CA SER A 1082 2.39 20.27 -10.65
C SER A 1082 1.69 19.78 -9.37
N LEU A 1083 1.94 20.27 -8.15
CA LEU A 1083 1.40 19.63 -6.94
C LEU A 1083 0.06 20.23 -6.48
N VAL A 1084 -0.02 21.57 -6.40
CA VAL A 1084 -1.22 22.30 -5.96
C VAL A 1084 -2.38 22.16 -6.97
N LYS A 1085 -2.06 22.11 -8.27
CA LYS A 1085 -3.06 21.87 -9.34
C LYS A 1085 -3.72 20.49 -9.20
N ARG A 1086 -2.95 19.43 -8.88
CA ARG A 1086 -3.48 18.08 -8.64
C ARG A 1086 -4.34 17.97 -7.38
N ILE A 1087 -4.09 18.79 -6.37
CA ILE A 1087 -4.86 18.80 -5.12
C ILE A 1087 -6.19 19.53 -5.31
N LEU A 1088 -6.18 20.69 -5.98
CA LEU A 1088 -7.36 21.51 -6.25
C LEU A 1088 -8.32 20.88 -7.28
N ASP A 1089 -7.78 20.14 -8.27
CA ASP A 1089 -8.59 19.45 -9.28
C ASP A 1089 -9.36 18.24 -8.70
N ASN A 1090 -8.91 17.68 -7.56
CA ASN A 1090 -9.52 16.49 -6.94
C ASN A 1090 -10.54 16.79 -5.81
N PHE A 1091 -10.47 17.96 -5.14
CA PHE A 1091 -11.33 18.28 -3.99
C PHE A 1091 -11.82 19.75 -3.94
N PRO A 1092 -12.51 20.26 -4.98
CA PRO A 1092 -12.96 21.65 -5.06
C PRO A 1092 -14.04 22.03 -4.01
N ASN A 1093 -14.68 21.04 -3.36
CA ASN A 1093 -15.82 21.27 -2.48
C ASN A 1093 -15.43 21.77 -1.08
N ALA A 1094 -14.29 21.34 -0.51
CA ALA A 1094 -13.90 21.71 0.86
C ALA A 1094 -13.63 23.23 1.00
N ILE A 1095 -12.78 23.77 0.12
CA ILE A 1095 -12.39 25.19 0.13
C ILE A 1095 -13.58 26.08 -0.29
N ARG A 1096 -14.40 25.64 -1.27
CA ARG A 1096 -15.61 26.36 -1.70
C ARG A 1096 -16.75 26.33 -0.68
N PHE A 1097 -16.78 25.37 0.23
CA PHE A 1097 -17.84 25.28 1.24
C PHE A 1097 -17.53 26.16 2.47
N VAL A 1098 -16.27 26.19 2.89
CA VAL A 1098 -15.85 26.85 4.13
C VAL A 1098 -15.63 28.36 3.95
N ALA A 1099 -14.89 28.80 2.92
CA ALA A 1099 -14.50 30.21 2.77
C ALA A 1099 -15.68 31.16 2.45
N PRO A 1100 -16.67 30.79 1.61
CA PRO A 1100 -17.79 31.69 1.30
C PRO A 1100 -18.88 31.75 2.38
N SER A 1101 -19.03 30.72 3.21
CA SER A 1101 -20.10 30.66 4.21
C SER A 1101 -19.80 31.49 5.47
N VAL A 1102 -18.54 31.51 5.92
CA VAL A 1102 -18.11 32.30 7.09
C VAL A 1102 -17.88 33.79 6.75
N PHE A 1103 -17.33 34.08 5.58
CA PHE A 1103 -17.01 35.44 5.15
C PHE A 1103 -18.04 36.05 4.19
N LEU A 1104 -19.23 35.43 4.05
CA LEU A 1104 -20.31 35.86 3.16
C LEU A 1104 -19.85 36.13 1.71
N GLY A 1105 -18.88 35.35 1.22
CA GLY A 1105 -18.29 35.48 -0.11
C GLY A 1105 -17.27 36.61 -0.29
N GLN A 1106 -16.89 37.35 0.76
CA GLN A 1106 -15.83 38.37 0.67
C GLN A 1106 -14.46 37.75 0.41
N PRO A 1107 -13.55 38.42 -0.34
CA PRO A 1107 -12.15 38.01 -0.41
C PRO A 1107 -11.53 37.94 0.99
N ASN A 1108 -10.93 36.81 1.34
CA ASN A 1108 -10.39 36.53 2.65
C ASN A 1108 -9.21 35.56 2.57
N ASP A 1109 -8.37 35.54 3.59
CA ASP A 1109 -7.22 34.64 3.69
C ASP A 1109 -7.52 33.36 4.49
N LEU A 1110 -8.80 33.02 4.71
CA LEU A 1110 -9.31 32.00 5.64
C LEU A 1110 -9.39 32.42 7.12
N ALA A 1111 -8.70 33.47 7.57
CA ALA A 1111 -8.85 33.95 8.96
C ALA A 1111 -9.42 35.37 9.05
N ALA A 1112 -9.11 36.24 8.09
CA ALA A 1112 -9.59 37.62 8.02
C ALA A 1112 -10.03 37.96 6.60
N SER A 1113 -11.06 38.81 6.46
CA SER A 1113 -11.41 39.37 5.15
C SER A 1113 -10.42 40.46 4.75
N VAL A 1114 -10.21 40.65 3.44
CA VAL A 1114 -9.38 41.76 2.91
C VAL A 1114 -9.89 43.10 3.44
N ALA A 1115 -11.21 43.27 3.52
CA ALA A 1115 -11.83 44.47 4.09
C ALA A 1115 -11.45 44.68 5.57
N SER A 1116 -11.46 43.61 6.37
CA SER A 1116 -11.01 43.68 7.77
C SER A 1116 -9.52 44.02 7.87
N VAL A 1117 -8.67 43.39 7.05
CA VAL A 1117 -7.22 43.65 7.08
C VAL A 1117 -6.91 45.10 6.67
N HIS A 1118 -7.61 45.61 5.66
CA HIS A 1118 -7.48 47.00 5.18
C HIS A 1118 -8.24 48.04 6.03
N SER A 1119 -8.89 47.64 7.12
CA SER A 1119 -9.65 48.53 8.01
C SER A 1119 -8.73 49.40 8.87
N LEU A 1120 -8.11 50.39 8.23
CA LEU A 1120 -7.28 51.43 8.82
C LEU A 1120 -7.72 52.80 8.30
N ASP A 1121 -7.46 53.84 9.09
CA ASP A 1121 -7.77 55.22 8.70
C ASP A 1121 -6.93 55.61 7.46
N PRO A 1122 -7.57 55.90 6.30
CA PRO A 1122 -6.85 56.27 5.08
C PRO A 1122 -6.25 57.69 5.15
N GLN A 1123 -6.58 58.49 6.17
CA GLN A 1123 -6.09 59.86 6.35
C GLN A 1123 -4.75 59.96 7.11
N ARG A 1124 -4.19 58.82 7.57
CA ARG A 1124 -2.88 58.81 8.24
C ARG A 1124 -1.78 59.41 7.36
N GLN A 1125 -0.81 60.07 7.99
CA GLN A 1125 0.34 60.71 7.37
C GLN A 1125 1.63 60.13 7.96
N PRO A 1126 2.38 59.30 7.22
CA PRO A 1126 2.21 58.96 5.81
C PRO A 1126 1.02 58.01 5.55
N ARG A 1127 0.46 58.09 4.33
CA ARG A 1127 -0.67 57.25 3.92
C ARG A 1127 -0.27 55.76 3.96
N PRO A 1128 -1.06 54.86 4.58
CA PRO A 1128 -0.74 53.44 4.65
C PRO A 1128 -0.67 52.79 3.27
N ALA A 1129 0.33 51.94 3.04
CA ALA A 1129 0.44 51.13 1.84
C ALA A 1129 -0.41 49.86 2.00
N LEU A 1130 -1.54 49.80 1.30
CA LEU A 1130 -2.45 48.66 1.31
C LEU A 1130 -2.17 47.74 0.12
N LEU A 1131 -1.77 46.50 0.41
CA LEU A 1131 -1.44 45.47 -0.59
C LEU A 1131 -2.40 44.29 -0.47
N THR A 1132 -2.75 43.69 -1.62
CA THR A 1132 -3.54 42.44 -1.69
C THR A 1132 -2.78 41.39 -2.48
N VAL A 1133 -2.57 40.22 -1.89
CA VAL A 1133 -1.74 39.13 -2.42
C VAL A 1133 -2.49 37.80 -2.41
N GLY A 1134 -2.11 36.89 -3.31
CA GLY A 1134 -2.68 35.54 -3.35
C GLY A 1134 -2.02 34.65 -2.30
N SER A 1135 -2.41 34.80 -1.04
CA SER A 1135 -1.93 34.03 0.11
C SER A 1135 -3.11 33.60 0.98
N ASP A 1136 -3.05 32.39 1.53
CA ASP A 1136 -3.83 32.05 2.72
C ASP A 1136 -3.16 32.63 3.98
N HIS A 1137 -3.85 32.50 5.13
CA HIS A 1137 -3.46 33.15 6.36
C HIS A 1137 -2.18 32.59 7.00
N PHE A 1138 -1.68 31.43 6.57
CA PHE A 1138 -0.50 30.80 7.17
C PHE A 1138 0.71 30.77 6.24
N SER A 1139 0.50 31.01 4.94
CA SER A 1139 1.55 31.12 3.92
C SER A 1139 2.19 32.51 3.80
N TYR A 1140 1.88 33.44 4.72
CA TYR A 1140 2.58 34.72 4.76
C TYR A 1140 4.07 34.50 5.06
N LEU A 1141 4.92 35.31 4.43
CA LEU A 1141 6.39 35.27 4.45
C LEU A 1141 7.02 34.07 3.72
N GLU A 1142 6.24 33.28 2.97
CA GLU A 1142 6.83 32.34 2.01
C GLU A 1142 7.56 33.08 0.87
N PRO A 1143 8.70 32.54 0.38
CA PRO A 1143 9.55 33.21 -0.62
C PRO A 1143 8.85 33.60 -1.91
N ASP A 1144 7.88 32.80 -2.35
CA ASP A 1144 7.15 32.99 -3.61
C ASP A 1144 5.79 33.70 -3.44
N VAL A 1145 5.41 34.06 -2.20
CA VAL A 1145 4.05 34.52 -1.88
C VAL A 1145 4.03 35.98 -1.42
N THR A 1146 4.50 36.26 -0.20
CA THR A 1146 4.42 37.62 0.39
C THR A 1146 5.75 38.20 0.84
N LEU A 1147 6.79 37.37 1.00
CA LEU A 1147 8.13 37.83 1.34
C LEU A 1147 8.72 38.86 0.36
N PRO A 1148 8.52 38.78 -0.98
CA PRO A 1148 8.99 39.82 -1.90
C PRO A 1148 8.39 41.20 -1.60
N GLU A 1149 7.10 41.25 -1.24
CA GLU A 1149 6.41 42.52 -0.94
C GLU A 1149 6.89 43.11 0.40
N VAL A 1150 7.17 42.26 1.40
CA VAL A 1150 7.76 42.68 2.68
C VAL A 1150 9.15 43.25 2.46
N ILE A 1151 10.01 42.61 1.65
CA ILE A 1151 11.35 43.14 1.36
C ILE A 1151 11.26 44.46 0.58
N ARG A 1152 10.32 44.60 -0.37
CA ARG A 1152 10.10 45.87 -1.09
C ARG A 1152 9.60 46.99 -0.20
N ALA A 1153 8.77 46.69 0.80
CA ALA A 1153 8.26 47.70 1.72
C ALA A 1153 9.36 48.21 2.68
N LEU A 1154 10.33 47.36 3.05
CA LEU A 1154 11.38 47.68 4.02
C LEU A 1154 12.67 48.27 3.38
N ARG A 1155 12.68 48.40 2.05
CA ARG A 1155 13.74 49.02 1.24
C ARG A 1155 13.29 50.40 0.79
#